data_AF-A0A4D6N6Q9-F1
#
_entry.id   AF-A0A4D6N6Q9-F1
#
_cell.length_a   1.000
_cell.length_b   1.000
_cell.length_c   1.000
_cell.angle_alpha   90.00
_cell.angle_beta   90.00
_cell.angle_gamma   90.00
#
_symmetry.space_group_name_H-M   'P 1'
#
loop_
_entity.id
_entity.type
_entity.pdbx_description
1 polymer ?
#
loop_
_entity_poly.entity_id
_entity_poly.type
_entity_poly.pdbx_seq_one_letter_code
_entity_poly.pdbx_strand_id
1 'polypeptide(L)'
;MVETGGSTRTWRTFKEKPITMLVNFTKMVVKLAKDDPRRLIHSIKFGLALVLVSIVRNFVRSTVFYDHSVWAVLTVVLVQDFYVGATLGKVLNRVLATAFAGGLAVAVSKIASFSVDVGKLVTWVFESFVGTSKSNFFQCRKARRPLRSGKYFNNLEDTAEAEDDDPFLSILSSKTSEETMAFWARWEPCHGSFRFRHPWKQYLKIGDKIRSCACRIQALINFTNMVVKLGKDDPRRIIHSFKFGFALVLISILQYFRPSFYVLGDNIMWAVITVVLVLEFSVGATLGKGLNRVLATAFAGGLAVALRTIASFFGDKGQVVMISVSVFFVAGTVSFMRFSPRLKAKYEYGMIIFILTFCLVALSESSENELLEVAQERLLTIIIGTCIAITVCICVCPVWIGQDLHNQIASNVVKIADFLEGFRDEYFNNLENTTEEVEEDDKSFLHKYESILSSKINEETMAVLARWEPRHGRFRFRHPWKQYLKIGNQIRLCAYKIKALSVLLLRSDQTPYEIRSRIEEPCANIIIESVKALKESSLIFQHMAKPAMPNLHVANAKNASESLKSVLRTNPWEGADHLQIIPAATVASLLIDVVFRVEKICEAVEELANLAKFEPSELLHRGTVQPISDSDGAVHVITIAE
;
A
#
# COMPACT_ATOMS: atom_id res chain seq x y z
N MET A 1 6.20 13.84 -68.06
CA MET A 1 7.08 14.53 -67.11
C MET A 1 6.38 14.57 -65.75
N VAL A 2 7.02 13.96 -64.73
CA VAL A 2 7.11 14.43 -63.32
C VAL A 2 5.77 14.63 -62.55
N GLU A 3 5.46 14.07 -61.39
CA GLU A 3 6.11 13.20 -60.40
C GLU A 3 4.99 12.69 -59.45
N THR A 4 4.94 11.39 -59.17
CA THR A 4 4.12 10.83 -58.09
C THR A 4 4.99 10.66 -56.84
N GLY A 5 4.88 11.59 -55.87
CA GLY A 5 5.61 11.53 -54.61
C GLY A 5 4.69 11.68 -53.42
N GLY A 6 4.22 10.57 -52.83
CA GLY A 6 3.29 10.67 -51.69
C GLY A 6 2.90 9.37 -50.98
N SER A 7 3.77 8.37 -50.84
CA SER A 7 3.45 7.20 -50.00
C SER A 7 4.67 6.49 -49.38
N THR A 8 5.62 7.25 -48.82
CA THR A 8 6.79 6.65 -48.12
C THR A 8 7.13 7.30 -46.77
N ARG A 9 6.33 8.24 -46.25
CA ARG A 9 6.64 8.94 -44.98
C ARG A 9 6.24 8.18 -43.71
N THR A 10 5.30 7.24 -43.75
CA THR A 10 4.83 6.53 -42.54
C THR A 10 5.80 5.43 -42.08
N TRP A 11 6.49 4.74 -42.98
CA TRP A 11 7.45 3.69 -42.63
C TRP A 11 8.81 4.21 -42.13
N ARG A 12 9.20 5.44 -42.48
CA ARG A 12 10.46 6.06 -42.00
C ARG A 12 10.40 6.42 -40.51
N THR A 13 9.20 6.73 -39.99
CA THR A 13 9.00 7.09 -38.56
C THR A 13 9.16 5.93 -37.57
N PHE A 14 9.06 4.66 -38.02
CA PHE A 14 9.31 3.49 -37.17
C PHE A 14 10.80 3.15 -37.05
N LYS A 15 11.63 3.58 -38.01
CA LYS A 15 13.09 3.39 -38.00
C LYS A 15 13.81 4.50 -37.23
N GLU A 16 13.28 5.72 -37.24
CA GLU A 16 13.87 6.88 -36.54
C GLU A 16 13.57 6.92 -35.03
N LYS A 17 12.37 6.50 -34.59
CA LYS A 17 11.96 6.45 -33.17
C LYS A 17 12.84 5.57 -32.27
N PRO A 18 13.25 4.34 -32.65
CA PRO A 18 14.10 3.52 -31.81
C PRO A 18 15.51 4.11 -31.68
N ILE A 19 16.05 4.73 -32.75
CA ILE A 19 17.36 5.38 -32.70
C ILE A 19 17.30 6.63 -31.82
N THR A 20 16.26 7.46 -31.92
CA THR A 20 16.08 8.61 -31.00
C THR A 20 15.86 8.16 -29.56
N MET A 21 15.11 7.06 -29.33
CA MET A 21 14.99 6.45 -28.00
C MET A 21 16.34 5.96 -27.48
N LEU A 22 17.12 5.28 -28.32
CA LEU A 22 18.44 4.77 -27.95
C LEU A 22 19.39 5.91 -27.63
N VAL A 23 19.45 6.95 -28.45
CA VAL A 23 20.29 8.14 -28.21
C VAL A 23 19.86 8.88 -26.94
N ASN A 24 18.55 9.06 -26.72
CA ASN A 24 18.04 9.66 -25.48
C ASN A 24 18.33 8.78 -24.27
N PHE A 25 18.30 7.46 -24.44
CA PHE A 25 18.65 6.49 -23.43
C PHE A 25 20.15 6.57 -23.09
N THR A 26 21.04 6.58 -24.07
CA THR A 26 22.49 6.73 -23.87
C THR A 26 22.80 8.05 -23.18
N LYS A 27 22.16 9.16 -23.60
CA LYS A 27 22.27 10.47 -22.92
C LYS A 27 21.80 10.41 -21.47
N MET A 28 20.69 9.72 -21.19
CA MET A 28 20.18 9.52 -19.83
C MET A 28 21.16 8.69 -18.99
N VAL A 29 21.74 7.64 -19.56
CA VAL A 29 22.72 6.77 -18.89
C VAL A 29 23.99 7.54 -18.56
N VAL A 30 24.54 8.27 -19.53
CA VAL A 30 25.71 9.13 -19.33
C VAL A 30 25.44 10.21 -18.28
N LYS A 31 24.24 10.82 -18.29
CA LYS A 31 23.84 11.80 -17.28
C LYS A 31 23.77 11.18 -15.88
N LEU A 32 23.09 10.05 -15.73
CA LEU A 32 22.98 9.32 -14.45
C LEU A 32 24.34 8.87 -13.91
N ALA A 33 25.27 8.48 -14.80
CA ALA A 33 26.63 8.09 -14.43
C ALA A 33 27.48 9.29 -13.98
N LYS A 34 27.29 10.46 -14.59
CA LYS A 34 27.93 11.71 -14.17
C LYS A 34 27.37 12.25 -12.86
N ASP A 35 26.06 12.14 -12.64
CA ASP A 35 25.39 12.67 -11.45
C ASP A 35 25.80 11.93 -10.16
N ASP A 36 25.98 10.59 -10.23
CA ASP A 36 26.47 9.80 -9.08
C ASP A 36 27.24 8.55 -9.55
N PRO A 37 28.59 8.58 -9.60
CA PRO A 37 29.40 7.48 -10.12
C PRO A 37 29.27 6.19 -9.29
N ARG A 38 28.80 6.28 -8.03
CA ARG A 38 28.55 5.12 -7.16
C ARG A 38 27.49 4.18 -7.74
N ARG A 39 26.53 4.70 -8.51
CA ARG A 39 25.49 3.90 -9.19
C ARG A 39 26.06 3.03 -10.30
N LEU A 40 27.01 3.58 -11.06
CA LEU A 40 27.74 2.82 -12.08
C LEU A 40 28.60 1.74 -11.43
N ILE A 41 29.34 2.08 -10.37
CA ILE A 41 30.16 1.14 -9.61
C ILE A 41 29.31 0.01 -9.03
N HIS A 42 28.14 0.32 -8.47
CA HIS A 42 27.22 -0.71 -7.96
C HIS A 42 26.74 -1.66 -9.08
N SER A 43 26.40 -1.11 -10.25
CA SER A 43 25.97 -1.94 -11.39
C SER A 43 27.09 -2.85 -11.90
N ILE A 44 28.33 -2.36 -11.94
CA ILE A 44 29.52 -3.16 -12.28
C ILE A 44 29.72 -4.28 -11.25
N LYS A 45 29.65 -3.95 -9.95
CA LYS A 45 29.76 -4.95 -8.86
C LYS A 45 28.68 -6.02 -8.96
N PHE A 46 27.46 -5.64 -9.31
CA PHE A 46 26.36 -6.57 -9.52
C PHE A 46 26.61 -7.51 -10.70
N GLY A 47 27.08 -6.98 -11.85
CA GLY A 47 27.49 -7.79 -12.99
C GLY A 47 28.62 -8.76 -12.64
N LEU A 48 29.65 -8.30 -11.93
CA LEU A 48 30.76 -9.14 -11.47
C LEU A 48 30.31 -10.26 -10.52
N ALA A 49 29.36 -9.99 -9.61
CA ALA A 49 28.81 -11.01 -8.72
C ALA A 49 28.11 -12.14 -9.49
N LEU A 50 27.36 -11.81 -10.56
CA LEU A 50 26.72 -12.81 -11.41
C LEU A 50 27.73 -13.62 -12.25
N VAL A 51 28.81 -12.97 -12.70
CA VAL A 51 29.93 -13.67 -13.36
C VAL A 51 30.62 -14.63 -12.39
N LEU A 52 30.84 -14.23 -11.14
CA LEU A 52 31.42 -15.12 -10.11
C LEU A 52 30.54 -16.35 -9.87
N VAL A 53 29.21 -16.19 -9.84
CA VAL A 53 28.28 -17.34 -9.77
C VAL A 53 28.50 -18.29 -10.96
N SER A 54 28.68 -17.76 -12.17
CA SER A 54 28.99 -18.56 -13.36
C SER A 54 30.34 -19.28 -13.25
N ILE A 55 31.39 -18.60 -12.77
CA ILE A 55 32.74 -19.18 -12.62
C ILE A 55 32.75 -20.29 -11.57
N VAL A 56 32.20 -20.02 -10.38
CA VAL A 56 32.13 -21.00 -9.28
C VAL A 56 31.38 -22.25 -9.72
N ARG A 57 30.27 -22.05 -10.44
CA ARG A 57 29.50 -23.18 -10.99
C ARG A 57 30.30 -24.01 -11.99
N ASN A 58 31.01 -23.39 -12.92
CA ASN A 58 31.82 -24.11 -13.91
C ASN A 58 33.00 -24.87 -13.26
N PHE A 59 33.47 -24.41 -12.09
CA PHE A 59 34.54 -25.05 -11.33
C PHE A 59 34.01 -26.21 -10.46
N VAL A 60 32.82 -26.07 -9.87
CA VAL A 60 32.18 -27.07 -9.01
C VAL A 60 31.29 -27.98 -9.89
N ARG A 61 31.93 -28.89 -10.62
CA ARG A 61 31.28 -29.87 -11.51
C ARG A 61 30.63 -31.02 -10.71
N SER A 62 29.70 -30.69 -9.82
CA SER A 62 28.95 -31.64 -8.98
C SER A 62 27.46 -31.56 -9.31
N THR A 63 26.83 -32.72 -9.56
CA THR A 63 25.40 -32.89 -9.86
C THR A 63 24.48 -32.31 -8.79
N VAL A 64 24.96 -32.12 -7.56
CA VAL A 64 24.19 -31.54 -6.45
C VAL A 64 24.10 -30.01 -6.54
N PHE A 65 25.05 -29.33 -7.18
CA PHE A 65 25.07 -27.86 -7.28
C PHE A 65 24.14 -27.30 -8.38
N TYR A 66 23.58 -28.18 -9.22
CA TYR A 66 22.77 -27.83 -10.38
C TYR A 66 21.44 -27.17 -9.99
N ASP A 67 20.68 -27.77 -9.06
CA ASP A 67 19.45 -27.19 -8.53
C ASP A 67 19.72 -25.95 -7.66
N HIS A 68 20.86 -25.90 -6.97
CA HIS A 68 21.23 -24.76 -6.13
C HIS A 68 21.67 -23.52 -6.92
N SER A 69 22.05 -23.65 -8.19
CA SER A 69 22.45 -22.51 -9.03
C SER A 69 21.28 -21.54 -9.30
N VAL A 70 20.06 -22.07 -9.46
CA VAL A 70 18.82 -21.27 -9.61
C VAL A 70 18.58 -20.44 -8.36
N TRP A 71 18.69 -21.08 -7.20
CA TRP A 71 18.54 -20.44 -5.89
C TRP A 71 19.66 -19.45 -5.61
N ALA A 72 20.88 -19.70 -6.05
CA ALA A 72 22.02 -18.78 -5.93
C ALA A 72 21.81 -17.51 -6.76
N VAL A 73 21.42 -17.63 -8.04
CA VAL A 73 21.09 -16.47 -8.89
C VAL A 73 19.89 -15.71 -8.32
N LEU A 74 18.84 -16.41 -7.89
CA LEU A 74 17.67 -15.82 -7.23
C LEU A 74 18.06 -15.10 -5.92
N THR A 75 19.09 -15.59 -5.23
CA THR A 75 19.61 -14.97 -4.00
C THR A 75 20.34 -13.68 -4.30
N VAL A 76 21.30 -13.71 -5.24
CA VAL A 76 22.06 -12.52 -5.65
C VAL A 76 21.13 -11.43 -6.17
N VAL A 77 20.19 -11.75 -7.07
CA VAL A 77 19.32 -10.75 -7.71
C VAL A 77 18.36 -10.08 -6.73
N LEU A 78 17.83 -10.83 -5.75
CA LEU A 78 16.83 -10.30 -4.81
C LEU A 78 17.43 -9.66 -3.56
N VAL A 79 18.63 -10.07 -3.17
CA VAL A 79 19.27 -9.60 -1.93
C VAL A 79 20.18 -8.41 -2.19
N GLN A 80 20.75 -8.29 -3.38
CA GLN A 80 21.70 -7.22 -3.68
C GLN A 80 21.00 -5.86 -3.76
N ASP A 81 21.38 -4.97 -2.86
CA ASP A 81 20.93 -3.59 -2.78
C ASP A 81 22.11 -2.63 -2.91
N PHE A 82 21.79 -1.38 -3.28
CA PHE A 82 22.77 -0.29 -3.36
C PHE A 82 23.60 -0.12 -2.08
N TYR A 83 22.96 -0.32 -0.92
CA TYR A 83 23.62 -0.25 0.39
C TYR A 83 24.01 -1.64 0.90
N VAL A 84 25.26 -1.76 1.37
CA VAL A 84 25.80 -3.01 1.94
C VAL A 84 25.01 -3.44 3.17
N GLY A 85 24.62 -2.51 4.04
CA GLY A 85 23.79 -2.81 5.23
C GLY A 85 22.41 -3.35 4.88
N ALA A 86 21.76 -2.81 3.84
CA ALA A 86 20.48 -3.32 3.34
C ALA A 86 20.62 -4.73 2.74
N THR A 87 21.72 -4.96 2.01
CA THR A 87 22.06 -6.27 1.47
C THR A 87 22.25 -7.29 2.59
N LEU A 88 23.07 -6.99 3.60
CA LEU A 88 23.30 -7.86 4.76
C LEU A 88 22.01 -8.16 5.54
N GLY A 89 21.18 -7.14 5.78
CA GLY A 89 19.89 -7.32 6.43
C GLY A 89 18.95 -8.24 5.64
N LYS A 90 18.90 -8.08 4.30
CA LYS A 90 18.14 -8.97 3.42
C LYS A 90 18.69 -10.39 3.38
N VAL A 91 20.01 -10.59 3.37
CA VAL A 91 20.62 -11.93 3.48
C VAL A 91 20.14 -12.59 4.78
N LEU A 92 20.30 -11.90 5.91
CA LEU A 92 20.00 -12.44 7.23
C LEU A 92 18.52 -12.80 7.36
N ASN A 93 17.62 -11.88 6.98
CA ASN A 93 16.18 -12.12 6.99
C ASN A 93 15.78 -13.30 6.10
N ARG A 94 16.45 -13.46 4.95
CA ARG A 94 16.15 -14.55 4.03
C ARG A 94 16.60 -15.90 4.59
N VAL A 95 17.79 -15.98 5.17
CA VAL A 95 18.30 -17.19 5.84
C VAL A 95 17.35 -17.59 6.97
N LEU A 96 16.95 -16.64 7.82
CA LEU A 96 15.98 -16.87 8.90
C LEU A 96 14.63 -17.34 8.37
N ALA A 97 14.11 -16.70 7.32
CA ALA A 97 12.84 -17.08 6.70
C ALA A 97 12.88 -18.49 6.08
N THR A 98 13.98 -18.86 5.42
CA THR A 98 14.15 -20.21 4.85
C THR A 98 14.27 -21.28 5.94
N ALA A 99 14.97 -20.98 7.04
CA ALA A 99 15.07 -21.88 8.18
C ALA A 99 13.71 -22.07 8.87
N PHE A 100 12.95 -20.98 9.04
CA PHE A 100 11.60 -21.02 9.60
C PHE A 100 10.61 -21.79 8.71
N ALA A 101 10.60 -21.51 7.39
CA ALA A 101 9.73 -22.20 6.44
C ALA A 101 10.06 -23.70 6.36
N GLY A 102 11.35 -24.07 6.34
CA GLY A 102 11.79 -25.46 6.39
C GLY A 102 11.34 -26.15 7.69
N GLY A 103 11.51 -25.50 8.84
CA GLY A 103 11.05 -26.00 10.13
C GLY A 103 9.52 -26.19 10.19
N LEU A 104 8.76 -25.21 9.68
CA LEU A 104 7.31 -25.26 9.61
C LEU A 104 6.83 -26.36 8.65
N ALA A 105 7.44 -26.51 7.48
CA ALA A 105 7.11 -27.56 6.52
C ALA A 105 7.35 -28.97 7.12
N VAL A 106 8.47 -29.15 7.84
CA VAL A 106 8.74 -30.41 8.55
C VAL A 106 7.73 -30.65 9.68
N ALA A 107 7.35 -29.61 10.43
CA ALA A 107 6.35 -29.71 11.48
C ALA A 107 4.95 -30.05 10.91
N VAL A 108 4.52 -29.37 9.85
CA VAL A 108 3.24 -29.63 9.17
C VAL A 108 3.24 -31.01 8.52
N SER A 109 4.35 -31.44 7.89
CA SER A 109 4.49 -32.78 7.35
C SER A 109 4.39 -33.86 8.45
N LYS A 110 5.04 -33.63 9.60
CA LYS A 110 4.91 -34.51 10.78
C LYS A 110 3.50 -34.53 11.36
N ILE A 111 2.80 -33.39 11.39
CA ILE A 111 1.40 -33.31 11.86
C ILE A 111 0.44 -33.96 10.87
N ALA A 112 0.69 -33.83 9.57
CA ALA A 112 -0.09 -34.47 8.51
C ALA A 112 0.11 -35.99 8.52
N SER A 113 1.33 -36.49 8.71
CA SER A 113 1.59 -37.92 8.91
C SER A 113 0.93 -38.44 10.20
N PHE A 114 0.93 -37.63 11.27
CA PHE A 114 0.25 -37.97 12.52
C PHE A 114 -1.28 -37.99 12.36
N SER A 115 -1.86 -37.12 11.53
CA SER A 115 -3.30 -37.06 11.28
C SER A 115 -3.83 -38.28 10.49
N VAL A 116 -3.01 -38.87 9.61
CA VAL A 116 -3.35 -40.12 8.90
C VAL A 116 -3.35 -41.32 9.87
N ASP A 117 -2.45 -41.34 10.86
CA ASP A 117 -2.44 -42.37 11.91
C ASP A 117 -3.54 -42.17 12.96
N VAL A 118 -3.90 -40.92 13.27
CA VAL A 118 -5.06 -40.61 14.13
C VAL A 118 -6.37 -41.01 13.45
N GLY A 119 -6.49 -40.87 12.12
CA GLY A 119 -7.64 -41.38 11.38
C GLY A 119 -7.83 -42.89 11.56
N LYS A 120 -6.75 -43.67 11.49
CA LYS A 120 -6.76 -45.12 11.75
C LYS A 120 -7.00 -45.47 13.21
N LEU A 121 -6.41 -44.71 14.13
CA LEU A 121 -6.61 -44.85 15.58
C LEU A 121 -8.04 -44.52 15.98
N VAL A 122 -8.66 -43.51 15.37
CA VAL A 122 -10.06 -43.13 15.62
C VAL A 122 -11.01 -44.20 15.10
N THR A 123 -10.79 -44.78 13.91
CA THR A 123 -11.56 -45.95 13.46
C THR A 123 -11.37 -47.18 14.36
N TRP A 124 -10.15 -47.45 14.82
CA TRP A 124 -9.87 -48.57 15.74
C TRP A 124 -10.46 -48.36 17.14
N VAL A 125 -10.42 -47.13 17.65
CA VAL A 125 -11.08 -46.73 18.90
C VAL A 125 -12.60 -46.80 18.75
N PHE A 126 -13.17 -46.39 17.61
CA PHE A 126 -14.61 -46.48 17.37
C PHE A 126 -15.10 -47.94 17.33
N GLU A 127 -14.37 -48.85 16.68
CA GLU A 127 -14.67 -50.29 16.70
C GLU A 127 -14.49 -50.91 18.09
N SER A 128 -13.49 -50.46 18.86
CA SER A 128 -13.24 -50.95 20.23
C SER A 128 -14.25 -50.42 21.26
N PHE A 129 -14.81 -49.21 21.05
CA PHE A 129 -15.74 -48.56 21.98
C PHE A 129 -17.18 -49.07 21.85
N VAL A 130 -17.59 -49.52 20.65
CA VAL A 130 -18.92 -50.14 20.45
C VAL A 130 -19.00 -51.54 21.08
N GLY A 131 -17.86 -52.24 21.21
CA GLY A 131 -17.79 -53.58 21.84
C GLY A 131 -17.85 -53.63 23.37
N THR A 132 -17.70 -52.50 24.08
CA THR A 132 -17.45 -52.50 25.54
C THR A 132 -18.40 -51.64 26.38
N SER A 133 -19.46 -51.07 25.79
CA SER A 133 -20.44 -50.20 26.48
C SER A 133 -21.56 -50.95 27.23
N LYS A 134 -21.24 -51.98 28.03
CA LYS A 134 -22.27 -52.66 28.86
C LYS A 134 -21.95 -52.90 30.34
N SER A 135 -20.84 -52.41 30.89
CA SER A 135 -20.63 -52.51 32.35
C SER A 135 -19.88 -51.33 32.92
N ASN A 136 -20.40 -50.79 34.02
CA ASN A 136 -19.79 -49.86 34.98
C ASN A 136 -20.23 -48.41 34.87
N PHE A 137 -21.53 -48.19 35.11
CA PHE A 137 -22.10 -46.90 35.48
C PHE A 137 -22.46 -46.93 36.97
N PHE A 138 -21.49 -46.84 37.90
CA PHE A 138 -21.77 -46.50 39.31
C PHE A 138 -20.49 -46.08 40.06
N GLN A 139 -20.62 -45.07 40.92
CA GLN A 139 -19.62 -44.44 41.81
C GLN A 139 -18.69 -43.41 41.12
N CYS A 140 -18.51 -42.16 41.57
CA CYS A 140 -18.60 -41.65 42.94
C CYS A 140 -18.91 -40.13 42.95
N ARG A 141 -19.88 -39.73 43.77
CA ARG A 141 -20.34 -38.35 44.00
C ARG A 141 -20.24 -38.10 45.51
N LYS A 142 -19.31 -37.24 45.97
CA LYS A 142 -19.18 -36.57 47.30
C LYS A 142 -17.71 -36.12 47.47
N ALA A 143 -17.32 -34.98 48.05
CA ALA A 143 -18.01 -33.96 48.83
C ALA A 143 -17.22 -32.63 48.77
N ARG A 144 -17.94 -31.50 48.77
CA ARG A 144 -17.43 -30.14 49.02
C ARG A 144 -18.01 -29.69 50.36
N ARG A 145 -17.21 -29.18 51.31
CA ARG A 145 -17.67 -28.24 52.34
C ARG A 145 -16.55 -27.24 52.72
N PRO A 146 -16.91 -25.97 53.05
CA PRO A 146 -15.99 -24.88 53.37
C PRO A 146 -15.89 -24.60 54.88
N LEU A 147 -14.90 -23.81 55.30
CA LEU A 147 -14.79 -23.23 56.65
C LEU A 147 -14.42 -21.73 56.59
N ARG A 148 -15.30 -20.88 57.16
CA ARG A 148 -15.07 -19.52 57.72
C ARG A 148 -14.50 -19.71 59.15
N SER A 149 -13.79 -18.81 59.85
CA SER A 149 -13.74 -17.32 59.91
C SER A 149 -12.52 -16.85 60.74
N GLY A 150 -12.08 -15.59 60.58
CA GLY A 150 -11.31 -14.87 61.61
C GLY A 150 -10.69 -13.55 61.12
N LYS A 151 -11.33 -12.42 61.46
CA LYS A 151 -10.98 -11.02 61.15
C LYS A 151 -9.67 -10.57 61.81
N TYR A 152 -8.90 -9.68 61.16
CA TYR A 152 -8.34 -8.41 61.68
C TYR A 152 -7.39 -7.81 60.63
N PHE A 153 -7.85 -6.81 59.88
CA PHE A 153 -7.18 -5.55 59.52
C PHE A 153 -7.97 -4.93 58.35
N ASN A 154 -8.73 -3.88 58.66
CA ASN A 154 -9.32 -2.99 57.67
C ASN A 154 -8.37 -1.82 57.43
N ASN A 155 -8.38 -1.32 56.20
CA ASN A 155 -8.31 0.09 55.77
C ASN A 155 -7.25 0.29 54.68
N LEU A 156 -7.73 0.36 53.42
CA LEU A 156 -7.39 1.31 52.36
C LEU A 156 -7.76 0.66 51.02
N GLU A 157 -9.01 0.82 50.59
CA GLU A 157 -9.39 0.64 49.18
C GLU A 157 -10.82 1.18 49.01
N ASP A 158 -10.90 2.48 48.74
CA ASP A 158 -11.99 3.06 47.98
C ASP A 158 -11.34 3.73 46.77
N THR A 159 -11.97 3.57 45.59
CA THR A 159 -11.61 4.08 44.26
C THR A 159 -10.58 3.27 43.46
N ALA A 160 -11.05 2.17 42.87
CA ALA A 160 -10.60 1.78 41.53
C ALA A 160 -11.82 1.19 40.80
N GLU A 161 -12.28 1.91 39.79
CA GLU A 161 -13.14 1.36 38.75
C GLU A 161 -12.50 0.07 38.23
N ALA A 162 -13.33 -0.96 37.98
CA ALA A 162 -12.90 -2.23 37.43
C ALA A 162 -12.36 -2.03 36.00
N GLU A 163 -11.10 -1.65 35.87
CA GLU A 163 -10.31 -1.92 34.67
C GLU A 163 -10.12 -3.43 34.57
N ASP A 164 -10.36 -4.00 33.39
CA ASP A 164 -10.05 -5.38 33.05
C ASP A 164 -8.53 -5.61 33.24
N ASP A 165 -8.11 -5.99 34.45
CA ASP A 165 -6.72 -6.34 34.76
C ASP A 165 -6.32 -7.57 33.96
N ASP A 166 -5.60 -7.36 32.85
CA ASP A 166 -5.06 -8.45 32.02
C ASP A 166 -4.18 -9.36 32.91
N PRO A 167 -4.59 -10.63 33.17
CA PRO A 167 -3.95 -11.50 34.16
C PRO A 167 -2.49 -11.83 33.82
N PHE A 168 -2.05 -11.54 32.60
CA PHE A 168 -0.65 -11.67 32.21
C PHE A 168 0.20 -10.45 32.60
N LEU A 169 -0.38 -9.24 32.63
CA LEU A 169 0.35 -8.02 33.04
C LEU A 169 0.76 -8.09 34.52
N SER A 170 -0.10 -8.65 35.38
CA SER A 170 0.20 -8.88 36.80
C SER A 170 1.31 -9.92 37.02
N ILE A 171 1.40 -10.96 36.19
CA ILE A 171 2.49 -11.96 36.22
C ILE A 171 3.81 -11.36 35.69
N LEU A 172 3.72 -10.42 34.73
CA LEU A 172 4.90 -9.74 34.19
C LEU A 172 5.50 -8.74 35.19
N SER A 173 4.65 -8.07 35.99
CA SER A 173 5.07 -7.10 37.00
C SER A 173 5.51 -7.72 38.34
N SER A 174 5.23 -9.00 38.58
CA SER A 174 5.52 -9.70 39.85
C SER A 174 7.01 -9.89 40.20
N LYS A 175 7.94 -9.55 39.30
CA LYS A 175 9.37 -9.86 39.46
C LYS A 175 9.99 -9.30 40.73
N THR A 176 9.75 -8.02 40.98
CA THR A 176 10.36 -7.28 42.09
C THR A 176 9.82 -7.74 43.44
N SER A 177 8.52 -8.06 43.50
CA SER A 177 7.88 -8.59 44.70
C SER A 177 8.33 -10.03 45.01
N GLU A 178 8.44 -10.91 44.01
CA GLU A 178 8.96 -12.27 44.15
C GLU A 178 10.42 -12.31 44.65
N GLU A 179 11.29 -11.45 44.10
CA GLU A 179 12.69 -11.36 44.51
C GLU A 179 12.84 -10.85 45.95
N THR A 180 12.01 -9.89 46.35
CA THR A 180 12.00 -9.33 47.70
C THR A 180 11.46 -10.34 48.71
N MET A 181 10.36 -11.03 48.39
CA MET A 181 9.82 -12.12 49.22
C MET A 181 10.85 -13.26 49.41
N ALA A 182 11.52 -13.67 48.32
CA ALA A 182 12.55 -14.71 48.40
C ALA A 182 13.80 -14.27 49.20
N PHE A 183 14.11 -12.98 49.23
CA PHE A 183 15.20 -12.42 50.05
C PHE A 183 14.88 -12.51 51.54
N TRP A 184 13.69 -12.08 51.96
CA TRP A 184 13.25 -12.13 53.36
C TRP A 184 13.01 -13.57 53.85
N ALA A 185 12.37 -14.42 53.04
CA ALA A 185 12.10 -15.83 53.35
C ALA A 185 13.37 -16.67 53.57
N ARG A 186 14.56 -16.16 53.19
CA ARG A 186 15.84 -16.81 53.48
C ARG A 186 16.23 -16.78 54.95
N TRP A 187 15.72 -15.79 55.69
CA TRP A 187 16.05 -15.53 57.10
C TRP A 187 15.00 -16.08 58.07
N GLU A 188 13.91 -16.64 57.56
CA GLU A 188 12.84 -17.19 58.41
C GLU A 188 13.29 -18.47 59.13
N PRO A 189 12.92 -18.63 60.42
CA PRO A 189 13.13 -19.88 61.15
C PRO A 189 12.30 -21.02 60.54
N CYS A 190 12.74 -22.26 60.74
CA CYS A 190 12.03 -23.45 60.24
C CYS A 190 10.57 -23.45 60.70
N HIS A 191 9.64 -23.48 59.76
CA HIS A 191 8.21 -23.59 60.06
C HIS A 191 7.53 -24.49 59.02
N GLY A 192 6.63 -25.35 59.49
CA GLY A 192 5.96 -26.35 58.64
C GLY A 192 6.96 -27.26 57.91
N SER A 193 6.78 -27.40 56.59
CA SER A 193 7.63 -28.26 55.74
C SER A 193 8.92 -27.56 55.25
N PHE A 194 9.11 -26.28 55.56
CA PHE A 194 10.23 -25.48 55.06
C PHE A 194 11.40 -25.49 56.05
N ARG A 195 12.56 -25.99 55.61
CA ARG A 195 13.80 -26.03 56.40
C ARG A 195 14.63 -24.77 56.23
N PHE A 196 15.46 -24.47 57.23
CA PHE A 196 16.51 -23.46 57.15
C PHE A 196 17.40 -23.72 55.92
N ARG A 197 17.72 -22.67 55.14
CA ARG A 197 18.38 -22.77 53.81
C ARG A 197 17.55 -23.45 52.70
N HIS A 198 16.22 -23.26 52.69
CA HIS A 198 15.37 -23.70 51.57
C HIS A 198 15.83 -23.13 50.21
N PRO A 199 15.74 -23.88 49.08
CA PRO A 199 16.28 -23.48 47.79
C PRO A 199 15.41 -22.45 47.04
N TRP A 200 15.15 -21.28 47.64
CA TRP A 200 14.33 -20.20 47.07
C TRP A 200 14.81 -19.74 45.67
N LYS A 201 16.10 -19.87 45.37
CA LYS A 201 16.66 -19.60 44.03
C LYS A 201 16.07 -20.48 42.92
N GLN A 202 15.61 -21.69 43.22
CA GLN A 202 14.95 -22.55 42.22
C GLN A 202 13.54 -22.06 41.90
N TYR A 203 12.82 -21.53 42.89
CA TYR A 203 11.51 -20.92 42.71
C TYR A 203 11.59 -19.65 41.85
N LEU A 204 12.61 -18.80 42.07
CA LEU A 204 12.87 -17.64 41.20
C LEU A 204 13.16 -18.04 39.75
N LYS A 205 13.93 -19.12 39.51
CA LYS A 205 14.15 -19.67 38.15
C LYS A 205 12.86 -20.18 37.50
N ILE A 206 11.94 -20.73 38.28
CA ILE A 206 10.63 -21.17 37.79
C ILE A 206 9.78 -19.93 37.46
N GLY A 207 9.76 -18.90 38.32
CA GLY A 207 9.13 -17.61 38.06
C GLY A 207 9.63 -16.95 36.77
N ASP A 208 10.95 -16.94 36.53
CA ASP A 208 11.53 -16.41 35.29
C ASP A 208 11.10 -17.19 34.04
N LYS A 209 10.97 -18.53 34.13
CA LYS A 209 10.44 -19.34 33.02
C LYS A 209 8.95 -19.08 32.77
N ILE A 210 8.16 -18.94 33.84
CA ILE A 210 6.73 -18.59 33.76
C ILE A 210 6.58 -17.22 33.12
N ARG A 211 7.36 -16.22 33.53
CA ARG A 211 7.37 -14.88 32.94
C ARG A 211 7.78 -14.90 31.47
N SER A 212 8.78 -15.70 31.10
CA SER A 212 9.16 -15.89 29.69
C SER A 212 8.02 -16.50 28.86
N CYS A 213 7.27 -17.44 29.42
CA CYS A 213 6.09 -18.02 28.78
C CYS A 213 4.95 -16.98 28.68
N ALA A 214 4.66 -16.27 29.76
CA ALA A 214 3.65 -15.20 29.82
C ALA A 214 3.97 -14.08 28.80
N CYS A 215 5.23 -13.65 28.69
CA CYS A 215 5.67 -12.71 27.64
C CYS A 215 5.33 -13.22 26.23
N ARG A 216 5.59 -14.50 25.94
CA ARG A 216 5.30 -15.08 24.63
C ARG A 216 3.81 -15.19 24.35
N ILE A 217 3.02 -15.54 25.37
CA ILE A 217 1.56 -15.59 25.27
C ILE A 217 0.97 -14.20 25.09
N GLN A 218 1.42 -13.19 25.86
CA GLN A 218 0.99 -11.80 25.68
C GLN A 218 1.37 -11.26 24.31
N ALA A 219 2.57 -11.57 23.83
CA ALA A 219 2.97 -11.20 22.47
C ALA A 219 2.06 -11.85 21.40
N LEU A 220 1.65 -13.11 21.61
CA LEU A 220 0.68 -13.79 20.73
C LEU A 220 -0.71 -13.14 20.81
N ILE A 221 -1.20 -12.80 22.01
CA ILE A 221 -2.49 -12.12 22.21
C ILE A 221 -2.50 -10.75 21.53
N ASN A 222 -1.47 -9.95 21.77
CA ASN A 222 -1.30 -8.64 21.13
C ASN A 222 -1.21 -8.78 19.61
N PHE A 223 -0.50 -9.79 19.11
CA PHE A 223 -0.43 -10.08 17.68
C PHE A 223 -1.80 -10.50 17.12
N THR A 224 -2.56 -11.36 17.80
CA THR A 224 -3.91 -11.74 17.37
C THR A 224 -4.86 -10.54 17.40
N ASN A 225 -4.79 -9.68 18.40
CA ASN A 225 -5.59 -8.46 18.49
C ASN A 225 -5.23 -7.50 17.35
N MET A 226 -3.94 -7.37 17.01
CA MET A 226 -3.48 -6.61 15.86
C MET A 226 -4.04 -7.19 14.55
N VAL A 227 -4.01 -8.51 14.35
CA VAL A 227 -4.56 -9.16 13.15
C VAL A 227 -6.07 -9.00 13.05
N VAL A 228 -6.79 -9.13 14.17
CA VAL A 228 -8.25 -8.91 14.23
C VAL A 228 -8.58 -7.46 13.92
N LYS A 229 -7.83 -6.50 14.48
CA LYS A 229 -7.97 -5.08 14.19
C LYS A 229 -7.70 -4.80 12.70
N LEU A 230 -6.65 -5.39 12.14
CA LEU A 230 -6.31 -5.27 10.72
C LEU A 230 -7.44 -5.74 9.79
N GLY A 231 -8.16 -6.80 10.18
CA GLY A 231 -9.31 -7.32 9.45
C GLY A 231 -10.57 -6.45 9.60
N LYS A 232 -10.77 -5.84 10.77
CA LYS A 232 -11.88 -4.91 11.03
C LYS A 232 -11.69 -3.56 10.33
N ASP A 233 -10.45 -3.04 10.30
CA ASP A 233 -10.12 -1.75 9.69
C ASP A 233 -10.34 -1.76 8.16
N ASP A 234 -10.03 -2.88 7.50
CA ASP A 234 -10.20 -3.02 6.05
C ASP A 234 -10.60 -4.46 5.68
N PRO A 235 -11.92 -4.77 5.58
CA PRO A 235 -12.41 -6.11 5.30
C PRO A 235 -11.95 -6.64 3.94
N ARG A 236 -11.55 -5.76 3.02
CA ARG A 236 -11.02 -6.14 1.70
C ARG A 236 -9.72 -6.94 1.83
N ARG A 237 -8.97 -6.79 2.92
CA ARG A 237 -7.74 -7.57 3.21
C ARG A 237 -8.04 -9.04 3.47
N ILE A 238 -9.13 -9.32 4.18
CA ILE A 238 -9.60 -10.69 4.41
C ILE A 238 -9.97 -11.34 3.07
N ILE A 239 -10.72 -10.60 2.24
CA ILE A 239 -11.08 -11.06 0.89
C ILE A 239 -9.82 -11.33 0.07
N HIS A 240 -8.81 -10.46 0.11
CA HIS A 240 -7.55 -10.69 -0.61
C HIS A 240 -6.82 -11.96 -0.15
N SER A 241 -6.72 -12.20 1.17
CA SER A 241 -6.14 -13.44 1.70
C SER A 241 -6.89 -14.68 1.23
N PHE A 242 -8.22 -14.60 1.17
CA PHE A 242 -9.06 -15.67 0.63
C PHE A 242 -8.80 -15.89 -0.88
N LYS A 243 -8.73 -14.81 -1.68
CA LYS A 243 -8.38 -14.90 -3.11
C LYS A 243 -7.04 -15.60 -3.32
N PHE A 244 -6.06 -15.28 -2.48
CA PHE A 244 -4.73 -15.87 -2.55
C PHE A 244 -4.77 -17.37 -2.31
N GLY A 245 -5.46 -17.82 -1.25
CA GLY A 245 -5.68 -19.24 -0.98
C GLY A 245 -6.43 -19.93 -2.12
N PHE A 246 -7.49 -19.31 -2.63
CA PHE A 246 -8.30 -19.86 -3.72
C PHE A 246 -7.50 -20.02 -5.04
N ALA A 247 -6.64 -19.06 -5.37
CA ALA A 247 -5.76 -19.15 -6.54
C ALA A 247 -4.77 -20.32 -6.44
N LEU A 248 -4.21 -20.57 -5.24
CA LEU A 248 -3.33 -21.72 -5.01
C LEU A 248 -4.08 -23.05 -5.11
N VAL A 249 -5.30 -23.13 -4.56
CA VAL A 249 -6.17 -24.31 -4.70
C VAL A 249 -6.48 -24.57 -6.17
N LEU A 250 -6.76 -23.53 -6.97
CA LEU A 250 -7.02 -23.69 -8.40
C LEU A 250 -5.80 -24.23 -9.15
N ILE A 251 -4.58 -23.80 -8.80
CA ILE A 251 -3.35 -24.39 -9.35
C ILE A 251 -3.23 -25.87 -8.96
N SER A 252 -3.48 -26.22 -7.68
CA SER A 252 -3.43 -27.61 -7.21
C SER A 252 -4.48 -28.49 -7.91
N ILE A 253 -5.67 -27.97 -8.19
CA ILE A 253 -6.70 -28.68 -8.96
C ILE A 253 -6.25 -28.87 -10.41
N LEU A 254 -5.69 -27.84 -11.05
CA LEU A 254 -5.16 -27.95 -12.42
C LEU A 254 -4.02 -28.97 -12.52
N GLN A 255 -3.22 -29.10 -11.46
CA GLN A 255 -2.22 -30.17 -11.35
C GLN A 255 -2.85 -31.57 -11.32
N TYR A 256 -4.01 -31.74 -10.70
CA TYR A 256 -4.70 -33.02 -10.70
C TYR A 256 -5.21 -33.39 -12.11
N PHE A 257 -5.67 -32.40 -12.89
CA PHE A 257 -6.12 -32.58 -14.28
C PHE A 257 -4.98 -32.62 -15.32
N ARG A 258 -3.72 -32.76 -14.86
CA ARG A 258 -2.51 -32.85 -15.71
C ARG A 258 -2.60 -33.80 -16.91
N PRO A 259 -3.27 -34.97 -16.87
CA PRO A 259 -3.33 -35.87 -18.03
C PRO A 259 -3.98 -35.26 -19.28
N SER A 260 -4.86 -34.26 -19.14
CA SER A 260 -5.48 -33.57 -20.29
C SER A 260 -4.59 -32.47 -20.90
N PHE A 261 -3.51 -32.08 -20.22
CA PHE A 261 -2.58 -31.03 -20.64
C PHE A 261 -1.15 -31.60 -20.71
N TYR A 262 -0.90 -32.50 -21.65
CA TYR A 262 0.41 -33.15 -21.88
C TYR A 262 1.57 -32.15 -22.13
N VAL A 263 1.24 -30.88 -22.41
CA VAL A 263 2.17 -29.75 -22.62
C VAL A 263 2.68 -29.13 -21.30
N LEU A 264 2.10 -29.51 -20.16
CA LEU A 264 2.55 -29.06 -18.83
C LEU A 264 3.63 -30.00 -18.29
N GLY A 265 4.89 -29.71 -18.64
CA GLY A 265 6.07 -30.37 -18.08
C GLY A 265 6.14 -30.33 -16.54
N ASP A 266 7.18 -30.91 -15.93
CA ASP A 266 7.32 -31.13 -14.47
C ASP A 266 7.46 -29.85 -13.61
N ASN A 267 7.23 -28.68 -14.21
CA ASN A 267 7.64 -27.38 -13.71
C ASN A 267 6.52 -26.54 -13.08
N ILE A 268 5.55 -27.17 -12.39
CA ILE A 268 4.39 -26.51 -11.73
C ILE A 268 4.82 -25.46 -10.69
N MET A 269 6.02 -25.62 -10.11
CA MET A 269 6.62 -24.66 -9.18
C MET A 269 6.58 -23.22 -9.73
N TRP A 270 6.81 -23.03 -11.04
CA TRP A 270 6.81 -21.70 -11.65
C TRP A 270 5.43 -21.06 -11.69
N ALA A 271 4.36 -21.84 -11.82
CA ALA A 271 2.98 -21.34 -11.74
C ALA A 271 2.66 -20.87 -10.30
N VAL A 272 3.05 -21.65 -9.29
CA VAL A 272 2.89 -21.30 -7.86
C VAL A 272 3.66 -20.03 -7.53
N ILE A 273 4.95 -19.96 -7.86
CA ILE A 273 5.79 -18.75 -7.68
C ILE A 273 5.19 -17.57 -8.45
N THR A 274 4.53 -17.81 -9.58
CA THR A 274 3.87 -16.76 -10.35
C THR A 274 2.70 -16.17 -9.59
N VAL A 275 1.76 -16.98 -9.13
CA VAL A 275 0.62 -16.49 -8.33
C VAL A 275 1.11 -15.76 -7.10
N VAL A 276 2.07 -16.33 -6.35
CA VAL A 276 2.61 -15.70 -5.14
C VAL A 276 3.23 -14.32 -5.39
N LEU A 277 3.91 -14.13 -6.52
CA LEU A 277 4.61 -12.87 -6.82
C LEU A 277 3.76 -11.85 -7.60
N VAL A 278 2.72 -12.30 -8.29
CA VAL A 278 1.89 -11.46 -9.18
C VAL A 278 0.59 -11.05 -8.50
N LEU A 279 0.00 -11.92 -7.67
CA LEU A 279 -1.26 -11.62 -6.99
C LEU A 279 -1.02 -10.49 -5.99
N GLU A 280 -1.65 -9.36 -6.26
CA GLU A 280 -1.58 -8.16 -5.46
C GLU A 280 -2.98 -7.79 -4.95
N PHE A 281 -3.02 -6.86 -4.00
CA PHE A 281 -4.27 -6.44 -3.37
C PHE A 281 -5.30 -5.91 -4.39
N SER A 282 -4.85 -5.14 -5.38
CA SER A 282 -5.70 -4.56 -6.42
C SER A 282 -5.61 -5.30 -7.76
N VAL A 283 -6.67 -5.19 -8.54
CA VAL A 283 -6.76 -5.78 -9.89
C VAL A 283 -5.72 -5.16 -10.82
N GLY A 284 -5.60 -3.83 -10.83
CA GLY A 284 -4.61 -3.13 -11.66
C GLY A 284 -3.16 -3.50 -11.34
N ALA A 285 -2.83 -3.71 -10.06
CA ALA A 285 -1.51 -4.18 -9.66
C ALA A 285 -1.23 -5.61 -10.11
N THR A 286 -2.20 -6.50 -9.97
CA THR A 286 -2.08 -7.90 -10.42
C THR A 286 -1.90 -7.99 -11.93
N LEU A 287 -2.73 -7.27 -12.70
CA LEU A 287 -2.61 -7.18 -14.16
C LEU A 287 -1.27 -6.60 -14.60
N GLY A 288 -0.86 -5.48 -13.99
CA GLY A 288 0.41 -4.83 -14.31
C GLY A 288 1.62 -5.70 -14.01
N LYS A 289 1.66 -6.37 -12.85
CA LYS A 289 2.74 -7.31 -12.51
C LYS A 289 2.71 -8.56 -13.38
N GLY A 290 1.52 -9.11 -13.64
CA GLY A 290 1.36 -10.32 -14.46
C GLY A 290 1.84 -10.12 -15.89
N LEU A 291 1.36 -9.06 -16.55
CA LEU A 291 1.81 -8.72 -17.90
C LEU A 291 3.29 -8.38 -17.95
N ASN A 292 3.79 -7.61 -16.97
CA ASN A 292 5.22 -7.33 -16.88
C ASN A 292 6.06 -8.60 -16.70
N ARG A 293 5.56 -9.59 -15.95
CA ARG A 293 6.25 -10.88 -15.78
C ARG A 293 6.32 -11.64 -17.09
N VAL A 294 5.18 -11.85 -17.76
CA VAL A 294 5.11 -12.61 -19.02
C VAL A 294 6.01 -11.96 -20.08
N LEU A 295 5.92 -10.64 -20.25
CA LEU A 295 6.75 -9.91 -21.21
C LEU A 295 8.24 -9.99 -20.84
N ALA A 296 8.60 -9.74 -19.59
CA ALA A 296 9.99 -9.79 -19.14
C ALA A 296 10.59 -11.18 -19.34
N THR A 297 9.86 -12.25 -19.00
CA THR A 297 10.30 -13.63 -19.18
C THR A 297 10.44 -13.98 -20.66
N ALA A 298 9.49 -13.60 -21.50
CA ALA A 298 9.56 -13.86 -22.95
C ALA A 298 10.77 -13.15 -23.59
N PHE A 299 10.96 -11.85 -23.30
CA PHE A 299 12.11 -11.09 -23.82
C PHE A 299 13.44 -11.60 -23.28
N ALA A 300 13.51 -11.94 -21.98
CA ALA A 300 14.73 -12.47 -21.38
C ALA A 300 15.10 -13.85 -21.93
N GLY A 301 14.12 -14.75 -22.04
CA GLY A 301 14.31 -16.08 -22.62
C GLY A 301 14.74 -16.01 -24.08
N GLY A 302 14.03 -15.22 -24.90
CA GLY A 302 14.38 -15.02 -26.31
C GLY A 302 15.77 -14.42 -26.51
N LEU A 303 16.14 -13.41 -25.71
CA LEU A 303 17.48 -12.82 -25.76
C LEU A 303 18.57 -13.81 -25.33
N ALA A 304 18.32 -14.61 -24.29
CA ALA A 304 19.27 -15.62 -23.83
C ALA A 304 19.51 -16.71 -24.87
N VAL A 305 18.46 -17.20 -25.53
CA VAL A 305 18.56 -18.17 -26.65
C VAL A 305 19.32 -17.57 -27.83
N ALA A 306 19.00 -16.32 -28.20
CA ALA A 306 19.70 -15.60 -29.27
C ALA A 306 21.20 -15.44 -28.97
N LEU A 307 21.58 -15.10 -27.73
CA LEU A 307 23.01 -14.98 -27.37
C LEU A 307 23.73 -16.32 -27.36
N ARG A 308 23.04 -17.41 -26.99
CA ARG A 308 23.62 -18.75 -26.99
C ARG A 308 23.89 -19.29 -28.37
N THR A 309 22.93 -19.12 -29.28
CA THR A 309 23.09 -19.45 -30.69
C THR A 309 24.21 -18.63 -31.33
N ILE A 310 24.38 -17.36 -30.95
CA ILE A 310 25.55 -16.57 -31.39
C ILE A 310 26.85 -17.11 -30.77
N ALA A 311 26.83 -17.51 -29.50
CA ALA A 311 28.01 -17.98 -28.79
C ALA A 311 28.50 -19.37 -29.26
N SER A 312 27.60 -20.23 -29.75
CA SER A 312 27.97 -21.56 -30.26
C SER A 312 28.83 -21.50 -31.53
N PHE A 313 28.83 -20.39 -32.27
CA PHE A 313 29.77 -20.17 -33.38
C PHE A 313 31.24 -20.00 -32.95
N PHE A 314 31.53 -19.76 -31.66
CA PHE A 314 32.88 -19.47 -31.16
C PHE A 314 33.60 -20.69 -30.53
N GLY A 315 33.04 -21.90 -30.70
CA GLY A 315 33.55 -23.16 -30.13
C GLY A 315 33.41 -23.23 -28.59
N ASP A 316 33.63 -24.42 -28.01
CA ASP A 316 33.28 -24.71 -26.60
C ASP A 316 33.92 -23.74 -25.58
N LYS A 317 35.20 -23.41 -25.74
CA LYS A 317 35.91 -22.48 -24.86
C LYS A 317 35.45 -21.02 -25.08
N GLY A 318 35.19 -20.64 -26.34
CA GLY A 318 34.72 -19.31 -26.70
C GLY A 318 33.28 -19.06 -26.26
N GLN A 319 32.43 -20.08 -26.31
CA GLN A 319 31.03 -20.03 -25.91
C GLN A 319 30.88 -19.62 -24.43
N VAL A 320 31.65 -20.25 -23.54
CA VAL A 320 31.62 -19.94 -22.09
C VAL A 320 32.05 -18.49 -21.82
N VAL A 321 33.09 -18.02 -22.51
CA VAL A 321 33.59 -16.64 -22.38
C VAL A 321 32.56 -15.64 -22.90
N MET A 322 32.00 -15.89 -24.09
CA MET A 322 31.00 -15.01 -24.72
C MET A 322 29.71 -14.90 -23.90
N ILE A 323 29.22 -16.02 -23.34
CA ILE A 323 28.06 -16.02 -22.44
C ILE A 323 28.37 -15.21 -21.17
N SER A 324 29.52 -15.43 -20.54
CA SER A 324 29.91 -14.74 -19.31
C SER A 324 30.01 -13.23 -19.50
N VAL A 325 30.63 -12.80 -20.60
CA VAL A 325 30.74 -11.38 -20.98
C VAL A 325 29.36 -10.78 -21.26
N SER A 326 28.50 -11.52 -21.97
CA SER A 326 27.13 -11.06 -22.27
C SER A 326 26.28 -10.92 -21.01
N VAL A 327 26.39 -11.86 -20.06
CA VAL A 327 25.72 -11.78 -18.76
C VAL A 327 26.15 -10.53 -17.99
N PHE A 328 27.44 -10.24 -17.95
CA PHE A 328 27.97 -9.03 -17.32
C PHE A 328 27.35 -7.75 -17.91
N PHE A 329 27.37 -7.61 -19.25
CA PHE A 329 26.89 -6.40 -19.90
C PHE A 329 25.37 -6.24 -19.81
N VAL A 330 24.59 -7.30 -20.04
CA VAL A 330 23.13 -7.22 -20.01
C VAL A 330 22.64 -6.99 -18.58
N ALA A 331 23.11 -7.78 -17.60
CA ALA A 331 22.70 -7.61 -16.21
C ALA A 331 23.18 -6.26 -15.65
N GLY A 332 24.41 -5.85 -15.95
CA GLY A 332 24.95 -4.54 -15.57
C GLY A 332 24.18 -3.37 -16.21
N THR A 333 23.73 -3.51 -17.45
CA THR A 333 22.93 -2.46 -18.11
C THR A 333 21.54 -2.35 -17.48
N VAL A 334 20.83 -3.46 -17.30
CA VAL A 334 19.47 -3.45 -16.73
C VAL A 334 19.49 -3.04 -15.25
N SER A 335 20.50 -3.45 -14.48
CA SER A 335 20.69 -2.97 -13.11
C SER A 335 20.93 -1.46 -13.04
N PHE A 336 21.63 -0.90 -14.03
CA PHE A 336 21.80 0.54 -14.11
C PHE A 336 20.48 1.25 -14.46
N MET A 337 19.68 0.68 -15.36
CA MET A 337 18.35 1.21 -15.72
C MET A 337 17.42 1.34 -14.51
N ARG A 338 17.55 0.47 -13.50
CA ARG A 338 16.75 0.51 -12.26
C ARG A 338 16.96 1.79 -11.44
N PHE A 339 18.07 2.51 -11.61
CA PHE A 339 18.30 3.80 -10.94
C PHE A 339 17.55 4.97 -11.58
N SER A 340 16.97 4.79 -12.77
CA SER A 340 16.18 5.83 -13.40
C SER A 340 14.78 5.91 -12.78
N PRO A 341 14.36 7.07 -12.23
CA PRO A 341 13.04 7.23 -11.62
C PRO A 341 11.89 6.90 -12.58
N ARG A 342 12.05 7.24 -13.87
CA ARG A 342 11.03 7.02 -14.90
C ARG A 342 10.79 5.54 -15.21
N LEU A 343 11.86 4.74 -15.21
CA LEU A 343 11.79 3.31 -15.46
C LEU A 343 11.40 2.56 -14.19
N LYS A 344 11.95 2.98 -13.04
CA LYS A 344 11.65 2.40 -11.73
C LYS A 344 10.15 2.45 -11.43
N ALA A 345 9.52 3.62 -11.59
CA ALA A 345 8.10 3.81 -11.30
C ALA A 345 7.15 2.92 -12.13
N LYS A 346 7.60 2.39 -13.28
CA LYS A 346 6.73 1.63 -14.21
C LYS A 346 7.10 0.16 -14.34
N TYR A 347 8.40 -0.16 -14.28
CA TYR A 347 8.94 -1.44 -14.72
C TYR A 347 9.94 -2.06 -13.72
N GLU A 348 10.05 -1.56 -12.49
CA GLU A 348 11.00 -2.11 -11.51
C GLU A 348 10.89 -3.64 -11.34
N TYR A 349 9.67 -4.14 -11.15
CA TYR A 349 9.40 -5.57 -11.07
C TYR A 349 9.80 -6.31 -12.36
N GLY A 350 9.41 -5.80 -13.53
CA GLY A 350 9.74 -6.41 -14.82
C GLY A 350 11.25 -6.47 -15.08
N MET A 351 12.01 -5.44 -14.70
CA MET A 351 13.47 -5.43 -14.82
C MET A 351 14.14 -6.49 -13.93
N ILE A 352 13.62 -6.71 -12.71
CA ILE A 352 14.13 -7.76 -11.82
C ILE A 352 13.87 -9.14 -12.42
N ILE A 353 12.63 -9.40 -12.87
CA ILE A 353 12.28 -10.67 -13.52
C ILE A 353 13.10 -10.89 -14.79
N PHE A 354 13.32 -9.83 -15.59
CA PHE A 354 14.14 -9.91 -16.80
C PHE A 354 15.57 -10.35 -16.49
N ILE A 355 16.26 -9.70 -15.54
CA ILE A 355 17.62 -10.07 -15.14
C ILE A 355 17.65 -11.52 -14.65
N LEU A 356 16.69 -11.88 -13.78
CA LEU A 356 16.59 -13.21 -13.21
C LEU A 356 16.43 -14.27 -14.30
N THR A 357 15.40 -14.15 -15.14
CA THR A 357 15.13 -15.11 -16.22
C THR A 357 16.30 -15.16 -17.21
N PHE A 358 16.86 -14.01 -17.56
CA PHE A 358 17.99 -13.93 -18.49
C PHE A 358 19.20 -14.69 -17.94
N CYS A 359 19.59 -14.45 -16.69
CA CYS A 359 20.69 -15.18 -16.06
C CYS A 359 20.41 -16.67 -15.92
N LEU A 360 19.18 -17.06 -15.54
CA LEU A 360 18.81 -18.48 -15.40
C LEU A 360 18.90 -19.23 -16.73
N VAL A 361 18.41 -18.64 -17.82
CA VAL A 361 18.43 -19.25 -19.15
C VAL A 361 19.83 -19.18 -19.75
N ALA A 362 20.50 -18.02 -19.68
CA ALA A 362 21.81 -17.82 -20.26
C ALA A 362 22.91 -18.63 -19.58
N LEU A 363 22.73 -19.02 -18.31
CA LEU A 363 23.67 -19.88 -17.60
C LEU A 363 23.31 -21.38 -17.73
N SER A 364 22.04 -21.79 -17.81
CA SER A 364 21.59 -23.20 -17.85
C SER A 364 22.40 -24.14 -18.79
N GLU A 365 22.85 -25.31 -18.36
CA GLU A 365 23.73 -26.18 -19.18
C GLU A 365 23.01 -27.13 -20.15
N SER A 366 21.72 -26.92 -20.45
CA SER A 366 20.98 -27.78 -21.38
C SER A 366 21.50 -27.68 -22.82
N SER A 367 21.25 -28.70 -23.65
CA SER A 367 21.48 -28.61 -25.10
C SER A 367 20.54 -27.56 -25.72
N GLU A 368 20.92 -26.96 -26.86
CA GLU A 368 20.12 -25.87 -27.48
C GLU A 368 18.64 -26.26 -27.73
N ASN A 369 18.39 -27.51 -28.11
CA ASN A 369 17.04 -28.03 -28.37
C ASN A 369 16.24 -28.24 -27.07
N GLU A 370 16.86 -28.83 -26.04
CA GLU A 370 16.23 -29.01 -24.72
C GLU A 370 15.96 -27.66 -24.03
N LEU A 371 16.80 -26.65 -24.26
CA LEU A 371 16.59 -25.30 -23.71
C LEU A 371 15.34 -24.64 -24.23
N LEU A 372 15.06 -24.82 -25.51
CA LEU A 372 13.90 -24.19 -26.15
C LEU A 372 12.62 -24.82 -25.62
N GLU A 373 12.58 -26.14 -25.47
CA GLU A 373 11.47 -26.86 -24.83
C GLU A 373 11.28 -26.43 -23.37
N VAL A 374 12.35 -26.43 -22.55
CA VAL A 374 12.29 -26.01 -21.14
C VAL A 374 11.88 -24.54 -20.99
N ALA A 375 12.34 -23.66 -21.89
CA ALA A 375 11.97 -22.24 -21.87
C ALA A 375 10.50 -22.04 -22.25
N GLN A 376 9.99 -22.79 -23.24
CA GLN A 376 8.58 -22.76 -23.63
C GLN A 376 7.69 -23.28 -22.50
N GLU A 377 8.02 -24.39 -21.87
CA GLU A 377 7.28 -24.90 -20.71
C GLU A 377 7.22 -23.88 -19.56
N ARG A 378 8.35 -23.23 -19.25
CA ARG A 378 8.41 -22.17 -18.22
C ARG A 378 7.55 -20.98 -18.58
N LEU A 379 7.59 -20.55 -19.84
CA LEU A 379 6.78 -19.43 -20.30
C LEU A 379 5.28 -19.79 -20.22
N LEU A 380 4.88 -20.98 -20.65
CA LEU A 380 3.50 -21.46 -20.61
C LEU A 380 2.98 -21.59 -19.17
N THR A 381 3.76 -22.17 -18.27
CA THR A 381 3.39 -22.27 -16.84
C THR A 381 3.28 -20.90 -16.16
N ILE A 382 4.13 -19.93 -16.52
CA ILE A 382 4.02 -18.54 -16.05
C ILE A 382 2.77 -17.86 -16.62
N ILE A 383 2.45 -18.08 -17.91
CA ILE A 383 1.22 -17.56 -18.52
C ILE A 383 0.00 -18.12 -17.80
N ILE A 384 -0.06 -19.43 -17.56
CA ILE A 384 -1.16 -20.09 -16.86
C ILE A 384 -1.30 -19.55 -15.43
N GLY A 385 -0.20 -19.48 -14.66
CA GLY A 385 -0.22 -18.89 -13.33
C GLY A 385 -0.69 -17.43 -13.32
N THR A 386 -0.29 -16.65 -14.33
CA THR A 386 -0.73 -15.26 -14.50
C THR A 386 -2.22 -15.18 -14.83
N CYS A 387 -2.72 -16.03 -15.73
CA CYS A 387 -4.13 -16.11 -16.08
C CYS A 387 -4.98 -16.47 -14.86
N ILE A 388 -4.58 -17.47 -14.07
CA ILE A 388 -5.27 -17.85 -12.83
C ILE A 388 -5.32 -16.67 -11.86
N ALA A 389 -4.20 -16.01 -11.61
CA ALA A 389 -4.13 -14.84 -10.72
C ALA A 389 -5.08 -13.73 -11.16
N ILE A 390 -5.07 -13.38 -12.45
CA ILE A 390 -5.93 -12.34 -13.03
C ILE A 390 -7.40 -12.74 -12.91
N THR A 391 -7.75 -13.96 -13.29
CA THR A 391 -9.14 -14.47 -13.23
C THR A 391 -9.66 -14.41 -11.81
N VAL A 392 -8.91 -14.91 -10.82
CA VAL A 392 -9.32 -14.86 -9.41
C VAL A 392 -9.48 -13.42 -8.92
N CYS A 393 -8.55 -12.52 -9.28
CA CYS A 393 -8.63 -11.11 -8.88
C CYS A 393 -9.85 -10.38 -9.45
N ILE A 394 -10.27 -10.68 -10.68
CA ILE A 394 -11.41 -10.06 -11.34
C ILE A 394 -12.73 -10.69 -10.89
N CYS A 395 -12.80 -12.02 -10.79
CA CYS A 395 -14.05 -12.73 -10.50
C CYS A 395 -14.43 -12.74 -9.01
N VAL A 396 -13.46 -12.78 -8.10
CA VAL A 396 -13.73 -12.81 -6.65
C VAL A 396 -13.63 -11.38 -6.13
N CYS A 397 -14.75 -10.72 -5.83
CA CYS A 397 -14.87 -9.41 -5.17
C CYS A 397 -13.77 -8.40 -5.59
N PRO A 398 -13.79 -7.87 -6.82
CA PRO A 398 -12.69 -7.08 -7.37
C PRO A 398 -12.42 -5.80 -6.55
N VAL A 399 -11.14 -5.50 -6.34
CA VAL A 399 -10.68 -4.27 -5.64
C VAL A 399 -10.02 -3.37 -6.68
N TRP A 400 -10.64 -2.21 -6.93
CA TRP A 400 -10.26 -1.26 -7.97
C TRP A 400 -9.50 -0.07 -7.39
N ILE A 401 -8.21 0.04 -7.73
CA ILE A 401 -7.36 1.14 -7.24
C ILE A 401 -7.71 2.47 -7.90
N GLY A 402 -8.26 2.43 -9.12
CA GLY A 402 -8.76 3.63 -9.81
C GLY A 402 -9.92 4.30 -9.07
N GLN A 403 -10.82 3.50 -8.48
CA GLN A 403 -11.91 4.02 -7.64
C GLN A 403 -11.37 4.60 -6.33
N ASP A 404 -10.41 3.92 -5.70
CA ASP A 404 -9.79 4.41 -4.46
C ASP A 404 -9.07 5.77 -4.70
N LEU A 405 -8.33 5.90 -5.80
CA LEU A 405 -7.72 7.18 -6.19
C LEU A 405 -8.77 8.27 -6.39
N HIS A 406 -9.86 7.94 -7.08
CA HIS A 406 -10.94 8.89 -7.34
C HIS A 406 -11.60 9.37 -6.05
N ASN A 407 -11.93 8.45 -5.14
CA ASN A 407 -12.48 8.78 -3.83
C ASN A 407 -11.51 9.60 -2.98
N GLN A 408 -10.21 9.25 -3.02
CA GLN A 408 -9.18 9.99 -2.30
C GLN A 408 -9.07 11.43 -2.79
N ILE A 409 -9.09 11.68 -4.10
CA ILE A 409 -9.05 13.05 -4.63
C ILE A 409 -10.32 13.82 -4.23
N ALA A 410 -11.50 13.22 -4.37
CA ALA A 410 -12.76 13.85 -3.96
C ALA A 410 -12.76 14.21 -2.47
N SER A 411 -12.28 13.29 -1.61
CA SER A 411 -12.12 13.52 -0.18
C SER A 411 -11.10 14.63 0.12
N ASN A 412 -9.99 14.68 -0.60
CA ASN A 412 -8.98 15.73 -0.41
C ASN A 412 -9.52 17.12 -0.76
N VAL A 413 -10.41 17.24 -1.76
CA VAL A 413 -11.12 18.50 -2.05
C VAL A 413 -12.00 18.93 -0.88
N VAL A 414 -12.76 17.99 -0.29
CA VAL A 414 -13.64 18.25 0.86
C VAL A 414 -12.82 18.67 2.09
N LYS A 415 -11.71 18.00 2.38
CA LYS A 415 -10.83 18.37 3.51
C LYS A 415 -10.32 19.82 3.44
N ILE A 416 -10.06 20.34 2.23
CA ILE A 416 -9.71 21.75 2.02
C ILE A 416 -10.91 22.64 2.36
N ALA A 417 -12.10 22.27 1.89
CA ALA A 417 -13.32 23.01 2.15
C ALA A 417 -13.64 23.04 3.67
N ASP A 418 -13.60 21.89 4.34
CA ASP A 418 -13.85 21.77 5.79
C ASP A 418 -12.84 22.59 6.61
N PHE A 419 -11.57 22.63 6.19
CA PHE A 419 -10.58 23.49 6.85
C PHE A 419 -10.93 24.97 6.71
N LEU A 420 -11.34 25.42 5.52
CA LEU A 420 -11.68 26.82 5.29
C LEU A 420 -12.93 27.23 6.09
N GLU A 421 -13.91 26.34 6.19
CA GLU A 421 -15.12 26.53 7.00
C GLU A 421 -14.76 26.69 8.48
N GLY A 422 -13.99 25.76 9.06
CA GLY A 422 -13.51 25.88 10.45
C GLY A 422 -12.57 27.06 10.69
N PHE A 423 -11.75 27.44 9.70
CA PHE A 423 -10.89 28.62 9.78
C PHE A 423 -11.71 29.91 9.89
N ARG A 424 -12.82 30.03 9.14
CA ARG A 424 -13.69 31.21 9.20
C ARG A 424 -14.25 31.39 10.61
N ASP A 425 -14.78 30.31 11.17
CA ASP A 425 -15.43 30.36 12.47
C ASP A 425 -14.39 30.69 13.56
N GLU A 426 -13.26 29.98 13.62
CA GLU A 426 -12.23 30.21 14.65
C GLU A 426 -11.52 31.58 14.50
N TYR A 427 -11.25 32.05 13.27
CA TYR A 427 -10.48 33.29 13.08
C TYR A 427 -11.29 34.56 13.36
N PHE A 428 -12.59 34.54 13.11
CA PHE A 428 -13.49 35.69 13.28
C PHE A 428 -14.41 35.60 14.49
N ASN A 429 -14.37 34.50 15.26
CA ASN A 429 -15.08 34.42 16.54
C ASN A 429 -14.51 35.43 17.57
N ASN A 430 -15.43 36.11 18.26
CA ASN A 430 -15.11 37.04 19.34
C ASN A 430 -14.79 36.25 20.61
N LEU A 431 -13.57 36.39 21.15
CA LEU A 431 -13.10 35.71 22.37
C LEU A 431 -13.78 36.22 23.66
N GLU A 432 -14.73 37.15 23.57
CA GLU A 432 -15.32 37.80 24.75
C GLU A 432 -16.52 37.06 25.37
N ASN A 433 -17.04 35.98 24.76
CA ASN A 433 -18.30 35.37 25.19
C ASN A 433 -18.33 33.84 25.37
N THR A 434 -17.21 33.18 25.69
CA THR A 434 -17.30 31.78 26.12
C THR A 434 -16.28 31.44 27.20
N THR A 435 -16.71 31.62 28.45
CA THR A 435 -16.16 30.95 29.63
C THR A 435 -16.64 29.49 29.66
N GLU A 436 -16.33 28.72 28.63
CA GLU A 436 -16.50 27.25 28.66
C GLU A 436 -15.28 26.64 27.99
N GLU A 437 -14.63 25.73 28.71
CA GLU A 437 -13.47 24.97 28.26
C GLU A 437 -13.85 24.24 26.97
N VAL A 438 -13.45 24.79 25.81
CA VAL A 438 -13.62 24.10 24.52
C VAL A 438 -12.70 22.88 24.54
N GLU A 439 -13.31 21.69 24.55
CA GLU A 439 -12.63 20.40 24.52
C GLU A 439 -11.59 20.33 23.39
N GLU A 440 -10.41 19.76 23.68
CA GLU A 440 -9.29 19.62 22.73
C GLU A 440 -9.64 18.89 21.41
N ASP A 441 -10.78 18.19 21.34
CA ASP A 441 -11.23 17.40 20.17
C ASP A 441 -11.76 18.29 19.01
N ASP A 442 -12.17 19.53 19.28
CA ASP A 442 -12.83 20.40 18.30
C ASP A 442 -11.85 21.02 17.27
N LYS A 443 -10.55 21.02 17.56
CA LYS A 443 -9.48 21.53 16.66
C LYS A 443 -8.96 20.50 15.67
N SER A 444 -9.59 19.32 15.58
CA SER A 444 -9.20 18.25 14.66
C SER A 444 -9.11 18.70 13.19
N PHE A 445 -9.87 19.72 12.78
CA PHE A 445 -9.82 20.27 11.41
C PHE A 445 -8.46 20.88 11.05
N LEU A 446 -7.68 21.37 12.03
CA LEU A 446 -6.36 21.98 11.82
C LEU A 446 -5.33 21.02 11.23
N HIS A 447 -5.50 19.71 11.44
CA HIS A 447 -4.55 18.70 10.94
C HIS A 447 -5.09 17.90 9.75
N LYS A 448 -6.39 18.02 9.40
CA LYS A 448 -7.02 17.23 8.31
C LYS A 448 -6.29 17.38 6.97
N TYR A 449 -5.78 18.58 6.66
CA TYR A 449 -5.05 18.86 5.41
C TYR A 449 -3.65 18.23 5.35
N GLU A 450 -3.03 17.84 6.47
CA GLU A 450 -1.67 17.29 6.48
C GLU A 450 -1.57 15.98 5.68
N SER A 451 -2.64 15.18 5.73
CA SER A 451 -2.77 13.95 4.92
C SER A 451 -2.66 14.21 3.41
N ILE A 452 -3.01 15.43 2.96
CA ILE A 452 -2.90 15.84 1.57
C ILE A 452 -1.43 16.11 1.21
N LEU A 453 -0.63 16.66 2.12
CA LEU A 453 0.75 17.03 1.86
C LEU A 453 1.64 15.80 1.61
N SER A 454 1.36 14.68 2.27
CA SER A 454 2.08 13.42 2.12
C SER A 454 1.53 12.50 1.01
N SER A 455 0.40 12.86 0.39
CA SER A 455 -0.34 12.01 -0.56
C SER A 455 0.36 11.72 -1.90
N LYS A 456 1.34 12.54 -2.30
CA LYS A 456 1.86 12.58 -3.68
C LYS A 456 2.32 11.23 -4.22
N ILE A 457 3.15 10.52 -3.44
CA ILE A 457 3.70 9.23 -3.88
C ILE A 457 2.59 8.20 -4.03
N ASN A 458 1.63 8.19 -3.12
CA ASN A 458 0.50 7.26 -3.15
C ASN A 458 -0.42 7.55 -4.35
N GLU A 459 -0.73 8.81 -4.64
CA GLU A 459 -1.54 9.16 -5.82
C GLU A 459 -0.83 8.77 -7.13
N GLU A 460 0.49 9.02 -7.23
CA GLU A 460 1.28 8.65 -8.39
C GLU A 460 1.32 7.14 -8.62
N THR A 461 1.47 6.35 -7.55
CA THR A 461 1.45 4.88 -7.65
C THR A 461 0.06 4.38 -8.03
N MET A 462 -1.01 4.86 -7.38
CA MET A 462 -2.39 4.49 -7.72
C MET A 462 -2.71 4.81 -9.19
N ALA A 463 -2.33 5.98 -9.69
CA ALA A 463 -2.58 6.37 -11.07
C ALA A 463 -1.82 5.49 -12.09
N VAL A 464 -0.62 5.00 -11.75
CA VAL A 464 0.11 4.04 -12.60
C VAL A 464 -0.59 2.69 -12.63
N LEU A 465 -1.06 2.21 -11.48
CA LEU A 465 -1.74 0.92 -11.34
C LEU A 465 -3.12 0.94 -12.00
N ALA A 466 -3.89 2.02 -11.85
CA ALA A 466 -5.22 2.18 -12.44
C ALA A 466 -5.23 2.15 -13.97
N ARG A 467 -4.09 2.42 -14.62
CA ARG A 467 -3.96 2.33 -16.10
C ARG A 467 -4.04 0.90 -16.63
N TRP A 468 -3.78 -0.10 -15.80
CA TRP A 468 -3.85 -1.51 -16.16
C TRP A 468 -5.24 -2.09 -16.00
N GLU A 469 -6.15 -1.37 -15.34
CA GLU A 469 -7.49 -1.88 -15.06
C GLU A 469 -8.33 -1.99 -16.34
N PRO A 470 -9.09 -3.08 -16.53
CA PRO A 470 -10.14 -3.14 -17.54
C PRO A 470 -11.21 -2.08 -17.27
N ARG A 471 -12.14 -1.93 -18.22
CA ARG A 471 -13.32 -1.08 -18.01
C ARG A 471 -14.11 -1.60 -16.81
N HIS A 472 -14.40 -0.73 -15.84
CA HIS A 472 -15.20 -1.06 -14.66
C HIS A 472 -16.02 0.15 -14.21
N GLY A 473 -17.20 -0.10 -13.64
CA GLY A 473 -18.12 0.96 -13.20
C GLY A 473 -18.35 2.04 -14.27
N ARG A 474 -18.13 3.30 -13.88
CA ARG A 474 -18.19 4.47 -14.77
C ARG A 474 -16.85 4.82 -15.42
N PHE A 475 -15.77 4.11 -15.08
CA PHE A 475 -14.46 4.34 -15.67
C PHE A 475 -14.34 3.64 -17.02
N ARG A 476 -13.95 4.42 -18.03
CA ARG A 476 -13.78 3.90 -19.40
C ARG A 476 -12.39 3.31 -19.59
N PHE A 477 -12.24 2.47 -20.61
CA PHE A 477 -10.93 2.03 -21.03
C PHE A 477 -10.07 3.23 -21.44
N ARG A 478 -8.80 3.28 -20.99
CA ARG A 478 -7.89 4.43 -21.15
C ARG A 478 -8.41 5.73 -20.51
N HIS A 479 -9.03 5.63 -19.33
CA HIS A 479 -9.43 6.78 -18.51
C HIS A 479 -8.27 7.79 -18.31
N PRO A 480 -8.54 9.11 -18.28
CA PRO A 480 -7.51 10.15 -18.19
C PRO A 480 -6.88 10.29 -16.77
N TRP A 481 -6.26 9.22 -16.26
CA TRP A 481 -5.59 9.18 -14.93
C TRP A 481 -4.52 10.26 -14.72
N LYS A 482 -3.94 10.82 -15.78
CA LYS A 482 -3.00 11.94 -15.67
C LYS A 482 -3.65 13.21 -15.11
N GLN A 483 -4.93 13.42 -15.38
CA GLN A 483 -5.65 14.60 -14.88
C GLN A 483 -5.90 14.51 -13.38
N TYR A 484 -6.09 13.32 -12.83
CA TYR A 484 -6.14 13.09 -11.39
C TYR A 484 -4.85 13.60 -10.71
N LEU A 485 -3.68 13.30 -11.28
CA LEU A 485 -2.40 13.81 -10.75
C LEU A 485 -2.27 15.33 -10.88
N LYS A 486 -2.80 15.92 -11.96
CA LYS A 486 -2.83 17.38 -12.15
C LYS A 486 -3.68 18.04 -11.07
N ILE A 487 -4.86 17.50 -10.79
CA ILE A 487 -5.79 17.98 -9.77
C ILE A 487 -5.18 17.80 -8.37
N GLY A 488 -4.65 16.62 -8.05
CA GLY A 488 -3.93 16.36 -6.79
C GLY A 488 -2.76 17.32 -6.55
N ASN A 489 -2.04 17.72 -7.62
CA ASN A 489 -1.01 18.77 -7.52
C ASN A 489 -1.61 20.14 -7.16
N GLN A 490 -2.73 20.56 -7.75
CA GLN A 490 -3.38 21.83 -7.41
C GLN A 490 -3.94 21.82 -5.98
N ILE A 491 -4.55 20.71 -5.57
CA ILE A 491 -5.03 20.48 -4.20
C ILE A 491 -3.86 20.61 -3.20
N ARG A 492 -2.71 19.99 -3.47
CA ARG A 492 -1.50 20.15 -2.64
C ARG A 492 -1.00 21.59 -2.59
N LEU A 493 -0.98 22.30 -3.73
CA LEU A 493 -0.59 23.72 -3.77
C LEU A 493 -1.52 24.58 -2.93
N CYS A 494 -2.82 24.27 -2.91
CA CYS A 494 -3.79 24.90 -2.02
C CYS A 494 -3.54 24.54 -0.55
N ALA A 495 -3.26 23.27 -0.26
CA ALA A 495 -2.95 22.80 1.09
C ALA A 495 -1.71 23.48 1.69
N TYR A 496 -0.70 23.83 0.89
CA TYR A 496 0.44 24.64 1.37
C TYR A 496 0.03 26.06 1.79
N LYS A 497 -0.96 26.67 1.13
CA LYS A 497 -1.49 27.99 1.50
C LYS A 497 -2.34 27.89 2.77
N ILE A 498 -3.16 26.85 2.87
CA ILE A 498 -3.90 26.49 4.09
C ILE A 498 -2.97 26.24 5.28
N LYS A 499 -1.84 25.57 5.08
CA LYS A 499 -0.83 25.41 6.13
C LYS A 499 -0.30 26.74 6.67
N ALA A 500 -0.12 27.72 5.80
CA ALA A 500 0.28 29.07 6.24
C ALA A 500 -0.86 29.74 7.03
N LEU A 501 -2.12 29.58 6.59
CA LEU A 501 -3.30 30.07 7.32
C LEU A 501 -3.46 29.40 8.69
N SER A 502 -3.22 28.09 8.82
CA SER A 502 -3.34 27.40 10.11
C SER A 502 -2.32 27.89 11.13
N VAL A 503 -1.10 28.22 10.68
CA VAL A 503 -0.06 28.82 11.56
C VAL A 503 -0.46 30.22 12.01
N LEU A 504 -1.10 31.01 11.14
CA LEU A 504 -1.60 32.34 11.49
C LEU A 504 -2.82 32.27 12.41
N LEU A 505 -3.67 31.26 12.26
CA LEU A 505 -4.80 31.00 13.15
C LEU A 505 -4.32 30.68 14.57
N LEU A 506 -3.28 29.86 14.73
CA LEU A 506 -2.68 29.60 16.04
C LEU A 506 -2.04 30.84 16.70
N ARG A 507 -1.87 31.94 15.94
CA ARG A 507 -1.32 33.22 16.40
C ARG A 507 -2.36 34.34 16.35
N SER A 508 -3.64 34.01 16.16
CA SER A 508 -4.69 35.02 16.00
C SER A 508 -4.97 35.78 17.29
N ASP A 509 -4.63 35.21 18.45
CA ASP A 509 -4.63 35.82 19.78
C ASP A 509 -3.75 37.08 19.86
N GLN A 510 -2.67 37.14 19.10
CA GLN A 510 -1.76 38.29 19.03
C GLN A 510 -2.29 39.43 18.16
N THR A 511 -3.39 39.23 17.42
CA THR A 511 -3.98 40.23 16.53
C THR A 511 -5.29 40.76 17.12
N PRO A 512 -5.37 42.06 17.49
CA PRO A 512 -6.60 42.66 18.00
C PRO A 512 -7.79 42.38 17.09
N TYR A 513 -8.94 42.05 17.68
CA TYR A 513 -10.17 41.76 16.92
C TYR A 513 -10.59 42.97 16.05
N GLU A 514 -10.40 44.19 16.54
CA GLU A 514 -10.64 45.45 15.82
C GLU A 514 -9.91 45.57 14.48
N ILE A 515 -8.77 44.89 14.32
CA ILE A 515 -7.99 44.86 13.07
C ILE A 515 -8.53 43.76 12.14
N ARG A 516 -8.98 42.64 12.71
CA ARG A 516 -9.56 41.50 11.98
C ARG A 516 -10.96 41.83 11.44
N SER A 517 -11.80 42.49 12.23
CA SER A 517 -13.18 42.85 11.85
C SER A 517 -13.25 43.75 10.61
N ARG A 518 -12.24 44.60 10.38
CA ARG A 518 -12.16 45.47 9.19
C ARG A 518 -12.03 44.73 7.86
N ILE A 519 -11.60 43.47 7.88
CA ILE A 519 -11.50 42.61 6.70
C ILE A 519 -12.40 41.37 6.79
N GLU A 520 -13.21 41.26 7.83
CA GLU A 520 -14.02 40.08 8.13
C GLU A 520 -15.03 39.79 7.03
N GLU A 521 -15.89 40.76 6.69
CA GLU A 521 -16.92 40.59 5.67
C GLU A 521 -16.36 40.13 4.29
N PRO A 522 -15.36 40.81 3.69
CA PRO A 522 -14.80 40.37 2.42
C PRO A 522 -14.06 39.02 2.51
N CYS A 523 -13.38 38.73 3.63
CA CYS A 523 -12.72 37.43 3.82
C CYS A 523 -13.72 36.29 4.03
N ALA A 524 -14.78 36.51 4.81
CA ALA A 524 -15.86 35.56 5.05
C ALA A 524 -16.57 35.21 3.74
N ASN A 525 -16.88 36.21 2.90
CA ASN A 525 -17.49 36.00 1.59
C ASN A 525 -16.58 35.18 0.66
N ILE A 526 -15.27 35.46 0.64
CA ILE A 526 -14.30 34.64 -0.11
C ILE A 526 -14.33 33.19 0.36
N ILE A 527 -14.30 32.96 1.67
CA ILE A 527 -14.27 31.62 2.24
C ILE A 527 -15.55 30.86 1.91
N ILE A 528 -16.72 31.45 2.14
CA ILE A 528 -18.02 30.83 1.88
C ILE A 528 -18.15 30.40 0.41
N GLU A 529 -17.85 31.30 -0.53
CA GLU A 529 -17.97 30.99 -1.96
C GLU A 529 -16.90 29.98 -2.41
N SER A 530 -15.68 30.04 -1.86
CA SER A 530 -14.63 29.05 -2.13
C SER A 530 -15.02 27.64 -1.62
N VAL A 531 -15.60 27.56 -0.43
CA VAL A 531 -16.08 26.30 0.18
C VAL A 531 -17.19 25.70 -0.67
N LYS A 532 -18.17 26.51 -1.09
CA LYS A 532 -19.25 26.05 -1.99
C LYS A 532 -18.69 25.54 -3.32
N ALA A 533 -17.76 26.28 -3.94
CA ALA A 533 -17.12 25.87 -5.19
C ALA A 533 -16.36 24.53 -5.07
N LEU A 534 -15.64 24.32 -3.96
CA LEU A 534 -14.93 23.07 -3.69
C LEU A 534 -15.89 21.91 -3.40
N LYS A 535 -16.94 22.12 -2.60
CA LYS A 535 -17.96 21.10 -2.30
C LYS A 535 -18.69 20.68 -3.58
N GLU A 536 -19.07 21.62 -4.44
CA GLU A 536 -19.66 21.33 -5.75
C GLU A 536 -18.69 20.55 -6.65
N SER A 537 -17.41 20.96 -6.70
CA SER A 537 -16.37 20.22 -7.44
C SER A 537 -16.19 18.79 -6.93
N SER A 538 -16.30 18.57 -5.61
CA SER A 538 -16.27 17.22 -5.03
C SER A 538 -17.50 16.41 -5.43
N LEU A 539 -18.69 17.01 -5.50
CA LEU A 539 -19.90 16.34 -6.00
C LEU A 539 -19.76 15.92 -7.46
N ILE A 540 -19.17 16.76 -8.32
CA ILE A 540 -18.85 16.43 -9.71
C ILE A 540 -17.96 15.18 -9.78
N PHE A 541 -16.95 15.10 -8.91
CA PHE A 541 -16.15 13.89 -8.77
C PHE A 541 -17.01 12.71 -8.32
N GLN A 542 -17.60 12.77 -7.13
CA GLN A 542 -18.30 11.64 -6.50
C GLN A 542 -19.37 11.03 -7.40
N HIS A 543 -20.12 11.87 -8.12
CA HIS A 543 -21.16 11.42 -9.02
C HIS A 543 -20.68 11.18 -10.45
N MET A 544 -19.45 11.56 -10.82
CA MET A 544 -18.94 11.55 -12.20
C MET A 544 -19.96 12.15 -13.18
N ALA A 545 -20.58 13.25 -12.76
CA ALA A 545 -21.69 13.87 -13.46
C ALA A 545 -21.35 15.34 -13.71
N LYS A 546 -21.62 15.82 -14.92
CA LYS A 546 -21.37 17.19 -15.30
C LYS A 546 -22.56 18.07 -14.90
N PRO A 547 -22.34 19.21 -14.23
CA PRO A 547 -23.42 20.15 -13.96
C PRO A 547 -23.87 20.83 -15.26
N ALA A 548 -25.16 21.16 -15.34
CA ALA A 548 -25.75 21.83 -16.50
C ALA A 548 -25.27 23.29 -16.64
N MET A 549 -24.85 23.90 -15.53
CA MET A 549 -24.38 25.28 -15.45
C MET A 549 -22.92 25.33 -14.98
N PRO A 550 -22.11 26.31 -15.42
CA PRO A 550 -20.79 26.58 -14.86
C PRO A 550 -20.88 26.91 -13.37
N ASN A 551 -19.82 26.60 -12.61
CA ASN A 551 -19.78 26.84 -11.17
C ASN A 551 -19.83 28.36 -10.87
N LEU A 552 -21.01 28.87 -10.50
CA LEU A 552 -21.24 30.28 -10.18
C LEU A 552 -20.41 30.72 -8.96
N HIS A 553 -20.16 29.82 -8.02
CA HIS A 553 -19.40 30.11 -6.81
C HIS A 553 -17.93 30.43 -7.09
N VAL A 554 -17.34 29.89 -8.15
CA VAL A 554 -15.98 30.28 -8.58
C VAL A 554 -15.94 31.74 -9.03
N ALA A 555 -16.94 32.17 -9.81
CA ALA A 555 -17.05 33.56 -10.26
C ALA A 555 -17.31 34.51 -9.07
N ASN A 556 -18.18 34.11 -8.14
CA ASN A 556 -18.46 34.87 -6.93
C ASN A 556 -17.22 34.99 -6.02
N ALA A 557 -16.47 33.92 -5.80
CA ALA A 557 -15.23 33.93 -5.02
C ALA A 557 -14.19 34.87 -5.65
N LYS A 558 -14.10 34.89 -6.99
CA LYS A 558 -13.24 35.82 -7.73
C LYS A 558 -13.65 37.27 -7.54
N ASN A 559 -14.94 37.58 -7.67
CA ASN A 559 -15.47 38.92 -7.43
C ASN A 559 -15.22 39.37 -5.98
N ALA A 560 -15.43 38.48 -5.00
CA ALA A 560 -15.13 38.74 -3.59
C ALA A 560 -13.62 39.00 -3.37
N SER A 561 -12.74 38.29 -4.08
CA SER A 561 -11.29 38.54 -4.03
C SER A 561 -10.90 39.91 -4.58
N GLU A 562 -11.56 40.40 -5.64
CA GLU A 562 -11.34 41.75 -6.15
C GLU A 562 -11.88 42.82 -5.19
N SER A 563 -13.02 42.55 -4.54
CA SER A 563 -13.53 43.40 -3.47
C SER A 563 -12.54 43.51 -2.33
N LEU A 564 -11.98 42.39 -1.84
CA LEU A 564 -10.96 42.40 -0.80
C LEU A 564 -9.71 43.18 -1.24
N LYS A 565 -9.23 42.99 -2.49
CA LYS A 565 -8.11 43.79 -3.02
C LYS A 565 -8.40 45.28 -3.00
N SER A 566 -9.63 45.69 -3.30
CA SER A 566 -10.03 47.09 -3.27
C SER A 566 -10.01 47.65 -1.84
N VAL A 567 -10.52 46.92 -0.86
CA VAL A 567 -10.47 47.28 0.57
C VAL A 567 -9.04 47.39 1.06
N LEU A 568 -8.16 46.46 0.67
CA LEU A 568 -6.73 46.51 1.03
C LEU A 568 -6.02 47.74 0.43
N ARG A 569 -6.42 48.20 -0.76
CA ARG A 569 -5.85 49.40 -1.40
C ARG A 569 -6.26 50.70 -0.73
N THR A 570 -7.43 50.73 -0.08
CA THR A 570 -7.90 51.91 0.66
C THR A 570 -7.28 52.02 2.06
N ASN A 571 -6.30 51.18 2.40
CA ASN A 571 -5.63 51.10 3.71
C ASN A 571 -6.63 51.01 4.87
N PRO A 572 -7.27 49.85 5.09
CA PRO A 572 -8.34 49.72 6.07
C PRO A 572 -7.82 49.87 7.51
N TRP A 573 -6.50 49.87 7.72
CA TRP A 573 -5.85 49.95 9.03
C TRP A 573 -5.11 51.28 9.26
N GLU A 574 -5.53 52.35 8.59
CA GLU A 574 -4.98 53.68 8.83
C GLU A 574 -4.99 54.02 10.33
N GLY A 575 -3.80 54.33 10.87
CA GLY A 575 -3.57 54.63 12.30
C GLY A 575 -3.22 53.44 13.21
N ALA A 576 -3.20 52.18 12.72
CA ALA A 576 -2.82 51.01 13.53
C ALA A 576 -1.31 50.67 13.46
N ASP A 577 -0.80 49.93 14.45
CA ASP A 577 0.60 49.50 14.49
C ASP A 577 0.90 48.47 13.39
N HIS A 578 1.99 48.69 12.65
CA HIS A 578 2.45 47.84 11.55
C HIS A 578 2.64 46.39 11.98
N LEU A 579 3.11 46.14 13.21
CA LEU A 579 3.31 44.80 13.75
C LEU A 579 1.99 44.01 13.92
N GLN A 580 0.88 44.72 14.14
CA GLN A 580 -0.45 44.12 14.29
C GLN A 580 -1.18 44.00 12.94
N ILE A 581 -0.83 44.83 11.96
CA ILE A 581 -1.39 44.78 10.59
C ILE A 581 -0.85 43.59 9.79
N ILE A 582 0.44 43.26 9.95
CA ILE A 582 1.12 42.24 9.13
C ILE A 582 0.39 40.87 9.13
N PRO A 583 -0.02 40.31 10.29
CA PRO A 583 -0.76 39.04 10.31
C PRO A 583 -2.10 39.10 9.56
N ALA A 584 -2.91 40.14 9.79
CA ALA A 584 -4.21 40.32 9.13
C ALA A 584 -4.07 40.52 7.62
N ALA A 585 -3.12 41.33 7.19
CA ALA A 585 -2.80 41.52 5.77
C ALA A 585 -2.28 40.23 5.11
N THR A 586 -1.52 39.42 5.85
CA THR A 586 -1.04 38.12 5.37
C THR A 586 -2.19 37.13 5.20
N VAL A 587 -3.15 37.09 6.13
CA VAL A 587 -4.38 36.28 6.00
C VAL A 587 -5.17 36.70 4.76
N ALA A 588 -5.42 38.00 4.58
CA ALA A 588 -6.15 38.51 3.41
C ALA A 588 -5.45 38.13 2.09
N SER A 589 -4.11 38.27 2.02
CA SER A 589 -3.31 37.88 0.86
C SER A 589 -3.34 36.38 0.58
N LEU A 590 -3.23 35.55 1.63
CA LEU A 590 -3.32 34.09 1.51
C LEU A 590 -4.70 33.63 1.06
N LEU A 591 -5.79 34.28 1.51
CA LEU A 591 -7.15 33.97 1.06
C LEU A 591 -7.35 34.31 -0.42
N ILE A 592 -6.79 35.42 -0.92
CA ILE A 592 -6.78 35.73 -2.36
C ILE A 592 -6.03 34.65 -3.14
N ASP A 593 -4.88 34.21 -2.64
CA ASP A 593 -4.13 33.10 -3.25
C ASP A 593 -4.92 31.79 -3.23
N VAL A 594 -5.68 31.52 -2.17
CA VAL A 594 -6.56 30.34 -2.08
C VAL A 594 -7.64 30.39 -3.16
N VAL A 595 -8.30 31.54 -3.39
CA VAL A 595 -9.29 31.68 -4.49
C VAL A 595 -8.69 31.31 -5.83
N PHE A 596 -7.48 31.79 -6.14
CA PHE A 596 -6.78 31.42 -7.37
C PHE A 596 -6.52 29.91 -7.46
N ARG A 597 -6.17 29.26 -6.34
CA ARG A 597 -5.99 27.79 -6.32
C ARG A 597 -7.31 27.04 -6.49
N VAL A 598 -8.40 27.53 -5.88
CA VAL A 598 -9.74 26.95 -6.03
C VAL A 598 -10.20 27.03 -7.49
N GLU A 599 -10.02 28.17 -8.15
CA GLU A 599 -10.29 28.33 -9.60
C GLU A 599 -9.53 27.28 -10.42
N LYS A 600 -8.22 27.11 -10.16
CA LYS A 600 -7.39 26.11 -10.87
C LYS A 600 -7.77 24.67 -10.58
N ILE A 601 -8.28 24.38 -9.38
CA ILE A 601 -8.83 23.06 -9.05
C ILE A 601 -10.10 22.84 -9.88
N CYS A 602 -11.06 23.75 -9.83
CA CYS A 602 -12.34 23.64 -10.55
C CYS A 602 -12.14 23.49 -12.07
N GLU A 603 -11.28 24.32 -12.68
CA GLU A 603 -10.92 24.21 -14.11
C GLU A 603 -10.36 22.81 -14.46
N ALA A 604 -9.49 22.26 -13.61
CA ALA A 604 -8.90 20.94 -13.86
C ALA A 604 -9.92 19.80 -13.67
N VAL A 605 -10.91 19.98 -12.77
CA VAL A 605 -12.04 19.06 -12.61
C VAL A 605 -12.94 19.07 -13.83
N GLU A 606 -13.26 20.25 -14.36
CA GLU A 606 -14.04 20.40 -15.59
C GLU A 606 -13.32 19.79 -16.80
N GLU A 607 -12.01 20.02 -16.94
CA GLU A 607 -11.18 19.41 -17.97
C GLU A 607 -11.23 17.87 -17.87
N LEU A 608 -11.13 17.33 -16.66
CA LEU A 608 -11.27 15.90 -16.41
C LEU A 608 -12.66 15.40 -16.81
N ALA A 609 -13.73 16.07 -16.40
CA ALA A 609 -15.11 15.70 -16.71
C ALA A 609 -15.35 15.65 -18.23
N ASN A 610 -14.81 16.62 -18.96
CA ASN A 610 -14.88 16.69 -20.42
C ASN A 610 -14.10 15.53 -21.07
N LEU A 611 -12.86 15.26 -20.64
CA LEU A 611 -12.03 14.19 -21.18
C LEU A 611 -12.57 12.79 -20.83
N ALA A 612 -13.13 12.63 -19.64
CA ALA A 612 -13.73 11.38 -19.17
C ALA A 612 -15.15 11.17 -19.70
N LYS A 613 -15.76 12.19 -20.32
CA LYS A 613 -17.14 12.21 -20.82
C LYS A 613 -18.13 11.83 -19.71
N PHE A 614 -18.09 12.59 -18.62
CA PHE A 614 -19.07 12.51 -17.55
C PHE A 614 -20.48 12.74 -18.10
N GLU A 615 -21.45 12.02 -17.57
CA GLU A 615 -22.84 12.14 -18.01
C GLU A 615 -23.43 13.48 -17.52
N PRO A 616 -24.22 14.18 -18.35
CA PRO A 616 -24.94 15.36 -17.91
C PRO A 616 -25.97 14.96 -16.84
N SER A 617 -25.98 15.66 -15.71
CA SER A 617 -26.96 15.38 -14.65
C SER A 617 -28.24 16.19 -14.87
N GLU A 618 -29.39 15.53 -15.01
CA GLU A 618 -30.71 16.16 -14.93
C GLU A 618 -31.11 16.50 -13.46
N LEU A 619 -30.37 15.97 -12.47
CA LEU A 619 -30.77 15.94 -11.06
C LEU A 619 -30.32 17.13 -10.19
N LEU A 620 -29.62 18.13 -10.73
CA LEU A 620 -29.25 19.33 -9.96
C LEU A 620 -30.32 20.45 -10.02
N HIS A 621 -31.43 20.23 -10.71
CA HIS A 621 -32.60 21.11 -10.64
C HIS A 621 -33.47 20.77 -9.42
N ARG A 622 -33.03 21.14 -8.22
CA ARG A 622 -33.99 21.35 -7.12
C ARG A 622 -33.66 22.66 -6.42
N GLY A 623 -34.30 23.73 -6.89
CA GLY A 623 -34.26 25.05 -6.26
C GLY A 623 -34.21 26.22 -7.22
N THR A 624 -35.05 26.26 -8.25
CA THR A 624 -35.35 27.54 -8.91
C THR A 624 -36.82 27.54 -9.26
N VAL A 625 -37.61 28.20 -8.41
CA VAL A 625 -38.97 28.62 -8.75
C VAL A 625 -38.81 29.61 -9.90
N GLN A 626 -39.33 29.27 -11.08
CA GLN A 626 -39.51 30.27 -12.13
C GLN A 626 -40.54 31.29 -11.62
N PRO A 627 -40.28 32.60 -11.72
CA PRO A 627 -41.32 33.58 -11.45
C PRO A 627 -42.41 33.41 -12.51
N ILE A 628 -43.61 33.05 -12.07
CA ILE A 628 -44.81 33.05 -12.91
C ILE A 628 -45.05 34.51 -13.29
N SER A 629 -45.06 34.81 -14.59
CA SER A 629 -45.62 36.05 -15.09
C SER A 629 -47.13 36.02 -14.86
N ASP A 630 -47.64 36.94 -14.04
CA ASP A 630 -49.07 37.17 -13.87
C ASP A 630 -49.70 37.61 -15.20
N SER A 631 -50.17 36.66 -16.00
CA SER A 631 -51.20 36.90 -17.00
C SER A 631 -51.93 35.61 -17.33
N ASP A 632 -53.24 35.69 -17.16
CA ASP A 632 -54.31 34.75 -17.53
C ASP A 632 -54.64 33.61 -16.58
N GLY A 633 -55.77 33.82 -15.90
CA GLY A 633 -56.47 32.83 -15.11
C GLY A 633 -57.01 31.71 -15.99
N ALA A 634 -56.48 30.51 -15.77
CA ALA A 634 -57.15 29.26 -16.12
C ALA A 634 -57.06 28.34 -14.90
N VAL A 635 -58.22 28.03 -14.34
CA VAL A 635 -58.39 27.07 -13.24
C VAL A 635 -58.05 25.68 -13.77
N HIS A 636 -56.95 25.09 -13.29
CA HIS A 636 -56.68 23.66 -13.47
C HIS A 636 -56.94 22.91 -12.15
N VAL A 637 -58.00 22.12 -12.17
CA VAL A 637 -58.37 21.15 -11.12
C VAL A 637 -57.34 20.02 -11.14
N ILE A 638 -56.66 19.79 -10.01
CA ILE A 638 -55.81 18.63 -9.79
C ILE A 638 -56.65 17.58 -9.05
N THR A 639 -57.04 16.52 -9.74
CA THR A 639 -57.51 15.29 -9.10
C THR A 639 -56.32 14.51 -8.55
N ILE A 640 -56.26 14.37 -7.24
CA ILE A 640 -55.36 13.44 -6.55
C ILE A 640 -56.13 12.11 -6.43
N ALA A 641 -55.61 11.05 -7.04
CA ALA A 641 -56.05 9.69 -6.75
C ALA A 641 -55.30 9.21 -5.49
N GLU A 642 -56.05 8.65 -4.54
CA GLU A 642 -55.58 8.09 -3.26
C GLU A 642 -54.56 6.95 -3.42
#